data_AF-A0A1R3JGJ2-F1
#
_entry.id   AF-A0A1R3JGJ2-F1
#
_cell.length_a   1.000
_cell.length_b   1.000
_cell.length_c   1.000
_cell.angle_alpha   90.00
_cell.angle_beta   90.00
_cell.angle_gamma   90.00
#
_symmetry.space_group_name_H-M   'P 1'
#
loop_
_entity.id
_entity.type
_entity.pdbx_description
1 polymer ?
#
loop_
_entity_poly.entity_id
_entity_poly.type
_entity_poly.pdbx_seq_one_letter_code
_entity_poly.pdbx_strand_id
1 'polypeptide(L)'
;MENPRTRTGGSCLSSSSNLDALTTTLSSSVQALGRGFDVTSDIRLLYCKGTPGSRLVQLDEHHAKDLVLTGGVIVPNVSDDIKWSMAKDGIERKSVCSFHEMSGYFNEKSGISGRVPLGSFNAMFNFTGSRLVDAAATKSLAMVGYLIPLCTVQLEKQNLVLHDEVKRAVPYTWDPASLASFIENYGTHIVTSATIGGRDVVYVRQHQSSPLSVTDIENYVNDIADQRFLDTKGQSTAAPLKYKDKDVTVIFRRRGGDDLEQSHARWAETVRSAPDVINMTFTPIVSLLEGVPGIKHLARAIELYLEYKPPIEDLQYFLDFQIARVWAPEQSNIQRKEPVCQSLQFSLMGPKLYISPDQVTVGRKPVTGLRLTLEGSKQNRLAIHLQHLVSLPKILQPHWDSHMAIGAPKWQGPEEQDSRWFEPIKWKNFSHVSTAPIEHTDTCIGDLSGVHIVTGAQLGVWDFGSKNVLHLKLLFSKVPGCTIRRSVWDHSPSSISSGQRADGSSSSVPNERTSDDKKEDSSSHAGKLAKIVDSTEMSKGPQDSPGHWLVTGAKLGVDKGKIVLRIKRSSFIRSSEKFDLVEGKVNWKGKTAVKSKHGGIRAALFVLVTFAFENLGNLHLAVNLVIYFIGFMHFSVADAANALTNFMGIGYILSILFGILADLYLGRFKTLLISATLEFLGLGLLAVQAHYPSLKPSACNGFDPTAQCQKVNGGDAAFLYIGLYLAAAGTGGVKAALPSHGADQFDENDPKESKHMSTFFNCLLLALSVGGAVSLTLFVWIDDHKGWDLGFGVSAIALFVGIIIAIAGLPFYRFHVVRGTSVIVEIIQVYVAAIRNRNLKLPENPLELYEIDMDKEAAEMKDELLPHRDVYRFADDKAADTKSTIEGVN
;
A
#
# COMPACT_ATOMS: atom_id res chain seq x y z
N MET A 1 58.77 29.68 -28.56
CA MET A 1 58.38 30.01 -29.95
C MET A 1 57.03 29.37 -30.19
N GLU A 2 56.03 30.24 -30.31
CA GLU A 2 54.63 29.94 -30.61
C GLU A 2 54.47 29.37 -32.03
N ASN A 3 53.50 28.48 -32.25
CA ASN A 3 52.29 28.89 -32.99
C ASN A 3 51.09 27.93 -32.82
N PRO A 4 49.84 28.44 -32.86
CA PRO A 4 48.62 27.83 -32.35
C PRO A 4 47.69 27.31 -33.47
N ARG A 5 46.79 26.34 -33.18
CA ARG A 5 45.54 26.13 -33.94
C ARG A 5 44.40 25.56 -33.08
N THR A 6 43.44 26.45 -32.81
CA THR A 6 41.97 26.28 -32.89
C THR A 6 41.28 25.14 -32.11
N ARG A 7 40.67 25.52 -30.97
CA ARG A 7 39.46 24.87 -30.40
C ARG A 7 38.22 25.41 -31.10
N THR A 8 37.51 24.57 -31.84
CA THR A 8 36.07 24.72 -32.12
C THR A 8 35.47 23.33 -32.27
N GLY A 9 34.50 22.98 -31.41
CA GLY A 9 33.72 21.75 -31.53
C GLY A 9 33.43 21.10 -30.18
N GLY A 10 32.42 21.60 -29.47
CA GLY A 10 32.00 21.04 -28.18
C GLY A 10 30.64 21.56 -27.68
N SER A 11 29.69 21.87 -28.58
CA SER A 11 28.39 22.43 -28.21
C SER A 11 27.16 21.68 -28.73
N CYS A 12 27.32 20.57 -29.49
CA CYS A 12 26.16 19.90 -30.10
C CYS A 12 25.59 18.74 -29.24
N LEU A 13 26.44 17.96 -28.57
CA LEU A 13 26.02 16.74 -27.85
C LEU A 13 25.26 16.98 -26.53
N SER A 14 25.44 18.13 -25.87
CA SER A 14 24.70 18.48 -24.63
C SER A 14 23.32 19.07 -24.88
N SER A 15 22.99 19.43 -26.13
CA SER A 15 21.72 20.10 -26.46
C SER A 15 20.55 19.12 -26.65
N SER A 16 20.82 17.88 -27.07
CA SER A 16 19.79 16.85 -27.33
C SER A 16 19.24 16.24 -26.04
N SER A 17 20.11 15.82 -25.10
CA SER A 17 19.70 15.23 -23.81
C SER A 17 18.87 16.20 -22.95
N ASN A 18 19.19 17.50 -23.00
CA ASN A 18 18.45 18.55 -22.31
C ASN A 18 17.02 18.72 -22.85
N LEU A 19 16.84 18.50 -24.15
CA LEU A 19 15.53 18.59 -24.80
C LEU A 19 14.63 17.42 -24.40
N ASP A 20 15.21 16.23 -24.25
CA ASP A 20 14.49 15.00 -23.91
C ASP A 20 13.91 15.01 -22.50
N ALA A 21 14.68 15.48 -21.51
CA ALA A 21 14.22 15.58 -20.13
C ALA A 21 13.06 16.59 -19.98
N LEU A 22 13.19 17.78 -20.58
CA LEU A 22 12.13 18.78 -20.57
C LEU A 22 10.86 18.29 -21.30
N THR A 23 11.02 17.61 -22.43
CA THR A 23 9.90 17.00 -23.17
C THR A 23 9.19 15.95 -22.33
N THR A 24 9.94 15.12 -21.60
CA THR A 24 9.40 14.05 -20.75
C THR A 24 8.63 14.61 -19.56
N THR A 25 9.20 15.57 -18.82
CA THR A 25 8.53 16.21 -17.67
C THR A 25 7.27 16.96 -18.11
N LEU A 26 7.33 17.64 -19.26
CA LEU A 26 6.20 18.36 -19.82
C LEU A 26 5.08 17.42 -20.27
N SER A 27 5.41 16.35 -21.00
CA SER A 27 4.45 15.32 -21.41
C SER A 27 3.75 14.70 -20.19
N SER A 28 4.52 14.35 -19.16
CA SER A 28 3.99 13.83 -17.90
C SER A 28 3.08 14.83 -17.18
N SER A 29 3.42 16.12 -17.24
CA SER A 29 2.60 17.21 -16.66
C SER A 29 1.29 17.42 -17.43
N VAL A 30 1.31 17.33 -18.76
CA VAL A 30 0.10 17.39 -19.61
C VAL A 30 -0.83 16.21 -19.33
N GLN A 31 -0.28 15.01 -19.16
CA GLN A 31 -1.03 13.81 -18.78
C GLN A 31 -1.58 13.87 -17.34
N ALA A 32 -1.00 14.71 -16.47
CA ALA A 32 -1.50 14.92 -15.12
C ALA A 32 -2.75 15.80 -15.06
N LEU A 33 -2.93 16.71 -16.02
CA LEU A 33 -4.09 17.61 -16.03
C LEU A 33 -5.40 16.84 -16.13
N GLY A 34 -6.35 17.17 -15.25
CA GLY A 34 -7.64 16.49 -15.18
C GLY A 34 -7.65 15.19 -14.38
N ARG A 35 -6.49 14.75 -13.83
CA ARG A 35 -6.41 13.59 -12.92
C ARG A 35 -6.77 13.98 -11.49
N GLY A 36 -7.21 12.98 -10.74
CA GLY A 36 -7.42 13.08 -9.31
C GLY A 36 -6.11 13.30 -8.55
N PHE A 37 -6.17 14.01 -7.44
CA PHE A 37 -5.02 14.33 -6.62
C PHE A 37 -5.40 14.40 -5.14
N ASP A 38 -4.49 13.92 -4.30
CA ASP A 38 -4.62 14.04 -2.85
C ASP A 38 -3.78 15.22 -2.34
N VAL A 39 -4.44 16.35 -2.08
CA VAL A 39 -3.75 17.58 -1.65
C VAL A 39 -3.18 17.51 -0.23
N THR A 40 -3.38 16.39 0.49
CA THR A 40 -2.63 16.12 1.73
C THR A 40 -1.20 15.66 1.46
N SER A 41 -0.87 15.34 0.20
CA SER A 41 0.46 14.99 -0.28
C SER A 41 1.22 16.21 -0.86
N ASP A 42 2.51 16.04 -1.10
CA ASP A 42 3.34 17.03 -1.80
C ASP A 42 2.99 17.09 -3.31
N ILE A 43 3.33 18.16 -4.02
CA ILE A 43 2.94 18.43 -5.43
C ILE A 43 3.72 17.62 -6.47
N ARG A 44 4.18 16.41 -6.15
CA ARG A 44 4.89 15.54 -7.10
C ARG A 44 3.90 14.77 -7.97
N LEU A 45 4.24 14.57 -9.24
CA LEU A 45 3.38 13.86 -10.20
C LEU A 45 3.04 12.44 -9.77
N LEU A 46 3.91 11.79 -8.97
CA LEU A 46 3.67 10.45 -8.42
C LEU A 46 2.43 10.35 -7.52
N TYR A 47 1.94 11.48 -6.98
CA TYR A 47 0.74 11.51 -6.14
C TYR A 47 -0.56 11.73 -6.94
N CYS A 48 -0.47 11.86 -8.26
CA CYS A 48 -1.65 11.86 -9.12
C CYS A 48 -2.29 10.46 -9.10
N LYS A 49 -3.61 10.43 -9.01
CA LYS A 49 -4.42 9.20 -8.95
C LYS A 49 -4.64 8.61 -10.34
N GLY A 50 -4.88 7.29 -10.39
CA GLY A 50 -5.04 6.53 -11.63
C GLY A 50 -3.73 6.32 -12.41
N THR A 51 -3.78 5.64 -13.55
CA THR A 51 -2.64 5.51 -14.47
C THR A 51 -2.41 6.83 -15.24
N PRO A 52 -1.19 7.09 -15.75
CA PRO A 52 -0.97 8.23 -16.65
C PRO A 52 -1.98 8.24 -17.80
N GLY A 53 -2.63 9.38 -18.04
CA GLY A 53 -3.71 9.51 -19.04
C GLY A 53 -5.13 9.16 -18.56
N SER A 54 -5.32 8.56 -17.38
CA SER A 54 -6.67 8.30 -16.83
C SER A 54 -7.29 9.55 -16.19
N ARG A 55 -7.83 10.45 -17.02
CA ARG A 55 -8.45 11.70 -16.58
C ARG A 55 -9.80 11.44 -15.91
N LEU A 56 -10.13 12.22 -14.89
CA LEU A 56 -11.46 12.21 -14.25
C LEU A 56 -12.45 13.15 -14.94
N VAL A 57 -11.93 14.10 -15.71
CA VAL A 57 -12.70 15.11 -16.46
C VAL A 57 -12.67 14.83 -17.95
N GLN A 58 -13.77 15.14 -18.62
CA GLN A 58 -13.91 15.05 -20.07
C GLN A 58 -13.21 16.22 -20.76
N LEU A 59 -12.17 15.90 -21.51
CA LEU A 59 -11.50 16.82 -22.44
C LEU A 59 -11.82 16.43 -23.89
N ASP A 60 -11.74 17.39 -24.80
CA ASP A 60 -11.83 17.11 -26.23
C ASP A 60 -10.51 16.48 -26.73
N GLU A 61 -10.50 15.15 -26.81
CA GLU A 61 -9.36 14.39 -27.33
C GLU A 61 -9.45 14.16 -28.85
N HIS A 62 -10.57 14.52 -29.49
CA HIS A 62 -10.73 14.40 -30.94
C HIS A 62 -10.02 15.52 -31.69
N HIS A 63 -9.93 16.69 -31.07
CA HIS A 63 -9.14 17.83 -31.55
C HIS A 63 -7.86 17.95 -30.73
N ALA A 64 -6.84 17.17 -31.12
CA ALA A 64 -5.52 17.22 -30.54
C ALA A 64 -4.54 17.93 -31.48
N LYS A 65 -3.68 18.77 -30.91
CA LYS A 65 -2.62 19.48 -31.62
C LYS A 65 -1.27 19.25 -30.96
N ASP A 66 -0.21 19.44 -31.73
CA ASP A 66 1.15 19.41 -31.19
C ASP A 66 1.42 20.71 -30.42
N LEU A 67 1.83 20.57 -29.16
CA LEU A 67 2.23 21.67 -28.31
C LEU A 67 3.68 22.04 -28.63
N VAL A 68 3.88 23.12 -29.38
CA VAL A 68 5.20 23.62 -29.75
C VAL A 68 5.64 24.70 -28.77
N LEU A 69 6.72 24.44 -28.03
CA LEU A 69 7.36 25.43 -27.16
C LEU A 69 8.54 26.12 -27.86
N THR A 70 8.86 27.32 -27.39
CA THR A 70 10.07 28.05 -27.79
C THR A 70 11.33 27.23 -27.45
N GLY A 71 12.11 26.86 -28.47
CA GLY A 71 13.35 26.08 -28.32
C GLY A 71 13.32 24.67 -28.90
N GLY A 72 12.31 24.32 -29.71
CA GLY A 72 12.27 23.06 -30.47
C GLY A 72 11.64 21.87 -29.72
N VAL A 73 11.11 22.08 -28.51
CA VAL A 73 10.34 21.05 -27.79
C VAL A 73 8.94 20.96 -28.39
N ILE A 74 8.56 19.75 -28.78
CA ILE A 74 7.23 19.43 -29.31
C ILE A 74 6.63 18.31 -28.46
N VAL A 75 5.46 18.54 -27.87
CA VAL A 75 4.67 17.48 -27.22
C VAL A 75 3.50 17.14 -28.13
N PRO A 76 3.44 15.93 -28.69
CA PRO A 76 2.41 15.57 -29.63
C PRO A 76 1.07 15.29 -28.95
N ASN A 77 -0.02 15.36 -29.72
CA ASN A 77 -1.36 14.92 -29.32
C ASN A 77 -1.89 15.57 -28.02
N VAL A 78 -1.70 16.87 -27.87
CA VAL A 78 -2.23 17.63 -26.73
C VAL A 78 -3.63 18.15 -27.06
N SER A 79 -4.61 17.86 -26.21
CA SER A 79 -5.99 18.34 -26.35
C SER A 79 -6.05 19.86 -26.48
N ASP A 80 -6.95 20.37 -27.33
CA ASP A 80 -7.21 21.80 -27.47
C ASP A 80 -7.67 22.48 -26.17
N ASP A 81 -8.21 21.73 -25.21
CA ASP A 81 -8.59 22.21 -23.88
C ASP A 81 -7.38 22.52 -22.97
N ILE A 82 -6.15 22.33 -23.45
CA ILE A 82 -4.91 22.58 -22.70
C ILE A 82 -4.15 23.76 -23.30
N LYS A 83 -3.93 24.78 -22.47
CA LYS A 83 -3.10 25.93 -22.78
C LYS A 83 -1.77 25.86 -22.07
N TRP A 84 -0.79 26.55 -22.64
CA TRP A 84 0.50 26.74 -22.00
C TRP A 84 0.90 28.22 -21.99
N SER A 85 1.73 28.58 -21.03
CA SER A 85 2.29 29.93 -20.90
C SER A 85 3.71 29.89 -20.35
N MET A 86 4.57 30.79 -20.82
CA MET A 86 5.85 31.06 -20.16
C MET A 86 5.62 32.01 -18.99
N ALA A 87 6.22 31.69 -17.84
CA ALA A 87 6.32 32.63 -16.73
C ALA A 87 7.73 33.22 -16.70
N LYS A 88 7.88 34.37 -16.02
CA LYS A 88 9.18 34.99 -15.82
C LYS A 88 9.82 34.48 -14.55
N ASP A 89 11.14 34.37 -14.58
CA ASP A 89 11.96 34.17 -13.38
C ASP A 89 11.64 35.26 -12.36
N GLY A 90 11.65 34.88 -11.09
CA GLY A 90 11.29 35.79 -10.03
C GLY A 90 11.73 35.32 -8.65
N ILE A 91 12.02 36.30 -7.81
CA ILE A 91 12.18 36.07 -6.37
C ILE A 91 10.80 36.04 -5.74
N GLU A 92 10.50 34.93 -5.11
CA GLU A 92 9.33 34.76 -4.27
C GLU A 92 9.71 35.03 -2.81
N ARG A 93 8.98 35.93 -2.15
CA ARG A 93 9.21 36.24 -0.74
C ARG A 93 7.88 36.37 -0.01
N LYS A 94 7.79 35.73 1.15
CA LYS A 94 6.72 35.95 2.13
C LYS A 94 7.36 36.44 3.43
N SER A 95 6.96 37.64 3.85
CA SER A 95 7.38 38.23 5.11
C SER A 95 6.97 37.35 6.30
N VAL A 96 7.57 37.64 7.47
CA VAL A 96 7.28 36.90 8.69
C VAL A 96 5.78 36.98 9.00
N CYS A 97 5.14 35.83 9.09
CA CYS A 97 3.71 35.73 9.34
C CYS A 97 3.37 34.52 10.20
N SER A 98 2.11 34.44 10.63
CA SER A 98 1.62 33.32 11.44
C SER A 98 1.52 32.03 10.62
N PHE A 99 1.43 30.90 11.31
CA PHE A 99 1.20 29.58 10.71
C PHE A 99 -0.01 29.58 9.75
N HIS A 100 -1.13 30.21 10.15
CA HIS A 100 -2.36 30.24 9.36
C HIS A 100 -2.26 31.14 8.12
N GLU A 101 -1.51 32.24 8.19
CA GLU A 101 -1.29 33.13 7.05
C GLU A 101 -0.36 32.48 6.02
N MET A 102 0.71 31.81 6.45
CA MET A 102 1.58 31.07 5.55
C MET A 102 0.84 29.88 4.91
N SER A 103 0.02 29.16 5.67
CA SER A 103 -0.84 28.12 5.11
C SER A 103 -1.81 28.70 4.07
N GLY A 104 -2.47 29.83 4.37
CA GLY A 104 -3.35 30.51 3.42
C GLY A 104 -2.62 30.91 2.14
N TYR A 105 -1.38 31.38 2.25
CA TYR A 105 -0.53 31.73 1.10
C TYR A 105 -0.23 30.51 0.19
N PHE A 106 0.09 29.36 0.77
CA PHE A 106 0.26 28.11 -0.01
C PHE A 106 -1.05 27.68 -0.67
N ASN A 107 -2.18 27.80 0.02
CA ASN A 107 -3.49 27.45 -0.52
C ASN A 107 -3.84 28.34 -1.72
N GLU A 108 -3.64 29.65 -1.60
CA GLU A 108 -3.87 30.64 -2.67
C GLU A 108 -3.02 30.31 -3.91
N LYS A 109 -1.73 29.99 -3.72
CA LYS A 109 -0.84 29.56 -4.81
C LYS A 109 -1.25 28.28 -5.51
N SER A 110 -1.96 27.41 -4.80
CA SER A 110 -2.51 26.15 -5.33
C SER A 110 -3.96 26.29 -5.82
N GLY A 111 -4.52 27.50 -5.87
CA GLY A 111 -5.90 27.73 -6.32
C GLY A 111 -6.98 27.21 -5.35
N ILE A 112 -6.62 26.97 -4.08
CA ILE A 112 -7.51 26.44 -3.05
C ILE A 112 -7.88 27.56 -2.07
N SER A 113 -9.16 27.68 -1.75
CA SER A 113 -9.64 28.62 -0.73
C SER A 113 -9.44 28.08 0.69
N GLY A 114 -9.22 28.96 1.66
CA GLY A 114 -9.19 28.63 3.09
C GLY A 114 -7.79 28.56 3.68
N ARG A 115 -7.68 28.03 4.90
CA ARG A 115 -6.42 28.00 5.70
C ARG A 115 -6.10 26.61 6.25
N VAL A 116 -6.66 25.57 5.65
CA VAL A 116 -6.33 24.17 6.00
C VAL A 116 -4.97 23.86 5.37
N PRO A 117 -3.96 23.45 6.16
CA PRO A 117 -2.62 23.20 5.63
C PRO A 117 -2.60 22.11 4.56
N LEU A 118 -2.03 22.40 3.39
CA LEU A 118 -1.79 21.42 2.33
C LEU A 118 -0.58 20.53 2.65
N GLY A 119 -0.51 19.38 1.98
CA GLY A 119 0.65 18.49 2.05
C GLY A 119 1.94 19.15 1.57
N SER A 120 1.85 20.00 0.55
CA SER A 120 2.96 20.81 0.05
C SER A 120 3.51 21.76 1.13
N PHE A 121 2.64 22.46 1.85
CA PHE A 121 3.03 23.31 2.97
C PHE A 121 3.70 22.50 4.08
N ASN A 122 3.11 21.35 4.45
CA ASN A 122 3.69 20.48 5.47
C ASN A 122 5.07 19.95 5.08
N ALA A 123 5.24 19.52 3.82
CA ALA A 123 6.50 19.01 3.29
C ALA A 123 7.59 20.10 3.25
N MET A 124 7.25 21.34 2.92
CA MET A 124 8.22 22.43 2.84
C MET A 124 8.76 22.88 4.20
N PHE A 125 7.92 22.87 5.24
CA PHE A 125 8.30 23.28 6.59
C PHE A 125 8.62 22.10 7.55
N ASN A 126 8.65 20.86 7.05
CA ASN A 126 8.84 19.62 7.83
C ASN A 126 7.84 19.50 8.99
N PHE A 127 6.56 19.82 8.73
CA PHE A 127 5.50 19.65 9.71
C PHE A 127 5.02 18.20 9.81
N THR A 128 4.49 17.86 10.98
CA THR A 128 4.01 16.49 11.26
C THR A 128 2.69 16.17 10.56
N GLY A 129 1.94 17.20 10.15
CA GLY A 129 0.62 17.09 9.54
C GLY A 129 -0.52 17.31 10.54
N SER A 130 -0.24 17.29 11.84
CA SER A 130 -1.21 17.64 12.88
C SER A 130 -1.31 19.16 13.02
N ARG A 131 -2.33 19.73 12.37
CA ARG A 131 -2.57 21.19 12.32
C ARG A 131 -2.47 21.86 13.69
N LEU A 132 -3.09 21.28 14.72
CA LEU A 132 -3.13 21.87 16.07
C LEU A 132 -1.75 21.85 16.75
N VAL A 133 -1.03 20.72 16.66
CA VAL A 133 0.30 20.56 17.27
C VAL A 133 1.32 21.43 16.55
N ASP A 134 1.32 21.40 15.22
CA ASP A 134 2.26 22.15 14.39
C ASP A 134 2.05 23.67 14.54
N ALA A 135 0.80 24.13 14.61
CA ALA A 135 0.49 25.53 14.87
C ALA A 135 0.88 25.97 16.28
N ALA A 136 0.58 25.16 17.31
CA ALA A 136 0.93 25.49 18.70
C ALA A 136 2.44 25.54 18.96
N ALA A 137 3.23 24.75 18.22
CA ALA A 137 4.68 24.73 18.32
C ALA A 137 5.37 25.88 17.54
N THR A 138 4.64 26.63 16.72
CA THR A 138 5.20 27.59 15.75
C THR A 138 4.83 29.02 16.09
N LYS A 139 5.84 29.86 16.36
CA LYS A 139 5.66 31.28 16.63
C LYS A 139 5.41 32.07 15.35
N SER A 140 6.26 31.87 14.35
CA SER A 140 6.18 32.55 13.06
C SER A 140 6.89 31.76 11.96
N LEU A 141 6.53 32.05 10.70
CA LEU A 141 7.09 31.45 9.49
C LEU A 141 7.50 32.54 8.50
N ALA A 142 8.55 32.27 7.73
CA ALA A 142 8.96 33.11 6.61
C ALA A 142 9.54 32.24 5.48
N MET A 143 9.50 32.77 4.25
CA MET A 143 10.17 32.13 3.13
C MET A 143 10.71 33.13 2.12
N VAL A 144 11.80 32.73 1.49
CA VAL A 144 12.41 33.45 0.37
C VAL A 144 13.02 32.44 -0.58
N GLY A 145 12.75 32.59 -1.87
CA GLY A 145 13.24 31.66 -2.87
C GLY A 145 13.28 32.26 -4.26
N TYR A 146 14.04 31.61 -5.13
CA TYR A 146 14.18 31.97 -6.53
C TYR A 146 13.48 30.91 -7.39
N LEU A 147 12.57 31.32 -8.25
CA LEU A 147 11.82 30.44 -9.16
C LEU A 147 12.26 30.71 -10.59
N ILE A 148 12.53 29.62 -11.32
CA ILE A 148 12.88 29.59 -12.74
C ILE A 148 11.80 28.75 -13.44
N PRO A 149 10.60 29.31 -13.68
CA PRO A 149 9.54 28.59 -14.36
C PRO A 149 9.85 28.51 -15.86
N LEU A 150 9.96 27.31 -16.40
CA LEU A 150 10.20 27.09 -17.82
C LEU A 150 8.90 27.08 -18.61
N CYS A 151 7.85 26.45 -18.09
CA CYS A 151 6.55 26.34 -18.76
C CYS A 151 5.44 26.04 -17.74
N THR A 152 4.28 26.66 -17.90
CA THR A 152 3.05 26.27 -17.18
C THR A 152 2.06 25.71 -18.18
N VAL A 153 1.55 24.51 -17.92
CA VAL A 153 0.42 23.91 -18.66
C VAL A 153 -0.82 23.95 -17.78
N GLN A 154 -1.97 24.30 -18.36
CA GLN A 154 -3.23 24.48 -17.63
C GLN A 154 -4.45 24.12 -18.47
N LEU A 155 -5.52 23.66 -17.81
CA LEU A 155 -6.82 23.47 -18.45
C LEU A 155 -7.46 24.83 -18.76
N GLU A 156 -7.83 25.04 -20.02
CA GLU A 156 -8.51 26.25 -20.49
C GLU A 156 -10.00 26.24 -20.11
N LYS A 157 -10.61 25.04 -20.10
CA LYS A 157 -12.03 24.86 -19.87
C LYS A 157 -12.42 25.19 -18.43
N GLN A 158 -13.16 26.28 -18.24
CA GLN A 158 -13.64 26.71 -16.92
C GLN A 158 -14.73 25.78 -16.36
N ASN A 159 -15.54 25.18 -17.24
CA ASN A 159 -16.62 24.27 -16.87
C ASN A 159 -16.19 22.81 -17.07
N LEU A 160 -15.41 22.29 -16.11
CA LEU A 160 -14.97 20.91 -16.12
C LEU A 160 -16.15 19.97 -15.86
N VAL A 161 -16.26 18.91 -16.66
CA VAL A 161 -17.31 17.88 -16.52
C VAL A 161 -16.67 16.56 -16.14
N LEU A 162 -17.06 16.00 -14.99
CA LEU A 162 -16.60 14.68 -14.56
C LEU A 162 -17.20 13.57 -15.44
N HIS A 163 -16.43 12.52 -15.69
CA HIS A 163 -16.95 11.28 -16.27
C HIS A 163 -18.06 10.68 -15.40
N ASP A 164 -19.07 10.07 -16.04
CA ASP A 164 -20.24 9.53 -15.33
C ASP A 164 -19.90 8.37 -14.40
N GLU A 165 -18.78 7.69 -14.62
CA GLU A 165 -18.25 6.67 -13.70
C GLU A 165 -17.89 7.27 -12.33
N VAL A 166 -17.26 8.45 -12.32
CA VAL A 166 -16.90 9.15 -11.08
C VAL A 166 -18.15 9.61 -10.34
N LYS A 167 -19.15 10.13 -11.07
CA LYS A 167 -20.45 10.52 -10.49
C LYS A 167 -21.18 9.33 -9.87
N ARG A 168 -21.17 8.17 -10.55
CA ARG A 168 -21.79 6.93 -10.05
C ARG A 168 -21.06 6.33 -8.85
N ALA A 169 -19.78 6.61 -8.67
CA ALA A 169 -19.00 6.13 -7.53
C ALA A 169 -19.30 6.89 -6.21
N VAL A 170 -20.01 8.03 -6.27
CA VAL A 170 -20.36 8.81 -5.07
C VAL A 170 -21.33 8.01 -4.18
N PRO A 171 -20.98 7.76 -2.91
CA PRO A 171 -21.87 7.01 -2.01
C PRO A 171 -23.14 7.81 -1.66
N TYR A 172 -24.30 7.16 -1.76
CA TYR A 172 -25.60 7.78 -1.44
C TYR A 172 -25.81 8.05 0.05
N THR A 173 -25.12 7.32 0.93
CA THR A 173 -25.25 7.42 2.39
C THR A 173 -23.88 7.57 3.04
N TRP A 174 -23.85 7.90 4.33
CA TRP A 174 -22.61 7.89 5.12
C TRP A 174 -22.10 6.45 5.30
N ASP A 175 -21.36 5.94 4.31
CA ASP A 175 -20.68 4.64 4.36
C ASP A 175 -19.16 4.84 4.40
N PRO A 176 -18.51 4.71 5.57
CA PRO A 176 -17.09 4.99 5.75
C PRO A 176 -16.15 4.24 4.79
N ALA A 177 -16.47 2.98 4.45
CA ALA A 177 -15.65 2.17 3.55
C ALA A 177 -15.71 2.70 2.11
N SER A 178 -16.91 2.94 1.57
CA SER A 178 -17.07 3.49 0.22
C SER A 178 -16.55 4.93 0.12
N LEU A 179 -16.71 5.75 1.16
CA LEU A 179 -16.19 7.11 1.22
C LEU A 179 -14.65 7.14 1.22
N ALA A 180 -14.02 6.28 2.04
CA ALA A 180 -12.57 6.15 2.05
C ALA A 180 -12.04 5.63 0.71
N SER A 181 -12.70 4.62 0.13
CA SER A 181 -12.33 4.08 -1.19
C SER A 181 -12.47 5.12 -2.30
N PHE A 182 -13.49 5.99 -2.26
CA PHE A 182 -13.63 7.09 -3.20
C PHE A 182 -12.42 8.04 -3.13
N ILE A 183 -12.05 8.47 -1.92
CA ILE A 183 -10.91 9.39 -1.71
C ILE A 183 -9.59 8.71 -2.11
N GLU A 184 -9.43 7.42 -1.82
CA GLU A 184 -8.24 6.66 -2.19
C GLU A 184 -8.07 6.56 -3.71
N ASN A 185 -9.16 6.25 -4.44
CA ASN A 185 -9.17 6.03 -5.88
C ASN A 185 -9.15 7.32 -6.70
N TYR A 186 -9.92 8.33 -6.30
CA TYR A 186 -10.13 9.57 -7.07
C TYR A 186 -9.42 10.80 -6.48
N GLY A 187 -8.93 10.71 -5.24
CA GLY A 187 -8.34 11.85 -4.54
C GLY A 187 -9.39 12.81 -3.99
N THR A 188 -8.92 13.98 -3.56
CA THR A 188 -9.76 15.05 -2.99
C THR A 188 -10.00 16.19 -3.97
N HIS A 189 -9.05 16.42 -4.89
CA HIS A 189 -9.08 17.49 -5.87
C HIS A 189 -8.65 17.00 -7.25
N ILE A 190 -8.80 17.84 -8.25
CA ILE A 190 -8.38 17.58 -9.64
C ILE A 190 -7.26 18.54 -10.00
N VAL A 191 -6.21 18.03 -10.64
CA VAL A 191 -5.10 18.86 -11.14
C VAL A 191 -5.58 19.74 -12.30
N THR A 192 -5.40 21.05 -12.19
CA THR A 192 -5.85 22.03 -13.19
C THR A 192 -4.71 22.75 -13.89
N SER A 193 -3.56 22.90 -13.23
CA SER A 193 -2.32 23.36 -13.85
C SER A 193 -1.10 22.70 -13.21
N ALA A 194 -0.02 22.65 -13.98
CA ALA A 194 1.31 22.26 -13.51
C ALA A 194 2.35 23.24 -14.10
N THR A 195 3.22 23.77 -13.23
CA THR A 195 4.34 24.63 -13.62
C THR A 195 5.63 23.83 -13.53
N ILE A 196 6.33 23.70 -14.65
CA ILE A 196 7.57 22.98 -14.83
C ILE A 196 8.74 23.96 -14.77
N GLY A 197 9.81 23.61 -14.06
CA GLY A 197 11.03 24.40 -14.01
C GLY A 197 11.90 24.05 -12.81
N GLY A 198 12.51 25.07 -12.22
CA GLY A 198 13.36 24.97 -11.05
C GLY A 198 12.91 25.93 -9.95
N ARG A 199 13.03 25.52 -8.69
CA ARG A 199 12.82 26.40 -7.54
C ARG A 199 13.86 26.12 -6.48
N ASP A 200 14.45 27.18 -5.94
CA ASP A 200 15.37 27.12 -4.82
C ASP A 200 14.88 28.02 -3.69
N VAL A 201 14.40 27.42 -2.60
CA VAL A 201 13.68 28.14 -1.54
C VAL A 201 14.27 27.85 -0.17
N VAL A 202 14.37 28.90 0.65
CA VAL A 202 14.70 28.85 2.07
C VAL A 202 13.42 29.07 2.87
N TYR A 203 13.09 28.09 3.71
CA TYR A 203 11.98 28.17 4.65
C TYR A 203 12.53 28.35 6.06
N VAL A 204 12.00 29.34 6.78
CA VAL A 204 12.40 29.65 8.16
C VAL A 204 11.21 29.42 9.08
N ARG A 205 11.42 28.59 10.10
CA ARG A 205 10.44 28.27 11.14
C ARG A 205 10.96 28.73 12.50
N GLN A 206 10.26 29.67 13.10
CA GLN A 206 10.51 30.11 14.47
C GLN A 206 9.66 29.28 15.44
N HIS A 207 10.29 28.57 16.38
CA HIS A 207 9.56 27.81 17.40
C HIS A 207 8.98 28.73 18.48
N GLN A 208 7.93 28.25 19.16
CA GLN A 208 7.22 29.02 20.19
C GLN A 208 8.12 29.48 21.35
N SER A 209 9.17 28.71 21.67
CA SER A 209 10.16 29.04 22.71
C SER A 209 11.17 30.10 22.32
N SER A 210 11.26 30.47 21.03
CA SER A 210 12.29 31.40 20.54
C SER A 210 12.14 32.81 21.13
N PRO A 211 13.22 33.40 21.68
CA PRO A 211 13.19 34.75 22.25
C PRO A 211 13.25 35.86 21.19
N LEU A 212 13.49 35.51 19.91
CA LEU A 212 13.71 36.48 18.83
C LEU A 212 12.43 37.27 18.48
N SER A 213 12.62 38.54 18.13
CA SER A 213 11.55 39.41 17.62
C SER A 213 11.24 39.11 16.15
N VAL A 214 10.13 39.66 15.64
CA VAL A 214 9.76 39.56 14.22
C VAL A 214 10.84 40.17 13.33
N THR A 215 11.35 41.35 13.70
CA THR A 215 12.39 42.07 12.96
C THR A 215 13.71 41.31 12.91
N ASP A 216 14.07 40.59 13.97
CA ASP A 216 15.27 39.74 13.97
C ASP A 216 15.17 38.62 12.91
N ILE A 217 13.97 38.01 12.77
CA ILE A 217 13.72 36.96 11.79
C ILE A 217 13.68 37.55 10.37
N GLU A 218 13.09 38.73 10.18
CA GLU A 218 13.09 39.42 8.87
C GLU A 218 14.50 39.73 8.39
N ASN A 219 15.33 40.31 9.25
CA ASN A 219 16.74 40.59 8.95
C ASN A 219 17.49 39.29 8.63
N TYR A 220 17.26 38.24 9.41
CA TYR A 220 17.89 36.94 9.18
C TYR A 220 17.52 36.31 7.83
N VAL A 221 16.25 36.38 7.44
CA VAL A 221 15.78 35.89 6.14
C VAL A 221 16.42 36.67 4.99
N ASN A 222 16.60 37.98 5.14
CA ASN A 222 17.29 38.81 4.15
C ASN A 222 18.77 38.43 4.05
N ASP A 223 19.48 38.31 5.17
CA ASP A 223 20.90 37.94 5.19
C ASP A 223 21.14 36.57 4.51
N ILE A 224 20.28 35.57 4.78
CA ILE A 224 20.39 34.26 4.12
C ILE A 224 20.07 34.37 2.62
N ALA A 225 19.06 35.17 2.24
CA ALA A 225 18.71 35.36 0.84
C ALA A 225 19.88 35.98 0.06
N ASP A 226 20.51 37.00 0.63
CA ASP A 226 21.64 37.69 0.00
C ASP A 226 22.85 36.76 -0.12
N GLN A 227 23.15 35.99 0.93
CA GLN A 227 24.23 34.99 0.87
C GLN A 227 23.97 33.87 -0.14
N ARG A 228 22.71 33.49 -0.36
CA ARG A 228 22.35 32.33 -1.18
C ARG A 228 22.12 32.68 -2.64
N PHE A 229 21.51 33.83 -2.93
CA PHE A 229 21.06 34.20 -4.27
C PHE A 229 21.88 35.33 -4.90
N LEU A 230 22.62 36.13 -4.11
CA LEU A 230 23.50 37.17 -4.65
C LEU A 230 24.96 36.67 -4.67
N ASP A 231 25.51 36.52 -5.87
CA ASP A 231 26.90 36.12 -6.09
C ASP A 231 27.84 37.31 -5.83
N THR A 232 27.89 37.78 -4.59
CA THR A 232 28.73 38.92 -4.21
C THR A 232 30.17 38.42 -4.09
N LYS A 233 30.93 38.52 -5.18
CA LYS A 233 32.40 38.41 -5.15
C LYS A 233 32.94 39.42 -4.12
N GLY A 234 33.29 38.90 -2.95
CA GLY A 234 34.23 39.51 -2.01
C GLY A 234 33.89 40.92 -1.53
N GLN A 235 33.00 41.03 -0.55
CA GLN A 235 33.14 41.82 0.69
C GLN A 235 31.77 42.05 1.32
N SER A 236 31.53 41.46 2.50
CA SER A 236 30.93 42.21 3.62
C SER A 236 31.06 41.46 4.93
N THR A 237 31.37 42.26 5.94
CA THR A 237 31.63 42.01 7.34
C THR A 237 30.35 41.78 8.15
N ALA A 238 30.03 40.53 8.45
CA ALA A 238 29.32 40.14 9.68
C ALA A 238 29.48 38.64 9.87
N ALA A 239 29.94 38.20 11.05
CA ALA A 239 29.98 36.79 11.39
C ALA A 239 28.56 36.17 11.28
N PRO A 240 28.41 34.91 10.83
CA PRO A 240 27.10 34.28 10.81
C PRO A 240 26.58 34.23 12.26
N LEU A 241 25.54 35.02 12.55
CA LEU A 241 24.83 34.92 13.81
C LEU A 241 24.38 33.46 13.97
N LYS A 242 24.86 32.78 15.01
CA LYS A 242 24.49 31.38 15.29
C LYS A 242 23.05 31.33 15.81
N TYR A 243 22.09 31.28 14.89
CA TYR A 243 20.66 31.20 15.23
C TYR A 243 20.18 29.78 15.58
N LYS A 244 20.99 28.75 15.32
CA LYS A 244 20.73 27.38 15.79
C LYS A 244 20.55 27.30 17.31
N ASP A 245 21.20 28.20 18.06
CA ASP A 245 21.12 28.25 19.52
C ASP A 245 19.90 29.07 20.03
N LYS A 246 18.98 29.48 19.15
CA LYS A 246 17.84 30.36 19.46
C LYS A 246 16.47 29.81 19.03
N ASP A 247 16.34 28.49 18.94
CA ASP A 247 15.09 27.78 18.58
C ASP A 247 14.49 28.25 17.24
N VAL A 248 15.34 28.33 16.21
CA VAL A 248 14.94 28.59 14.81
C VAL A 248 15.40 27.44 13.93
N THR A 249 14.52 26.94 13.07
CA THR A 249 14.81 25.92 12.08
C THR A 249 14.84 26.55 10.68
N VAL A 250 15.93 26.33 9.95
CA VAL A 250 16.10 26.77 8.56
C VAL A 250 16.16 25.54 7.67
N ILE A 251 15.35 25.55 6.62
CA ILE A 251 15.15 24.41 5.73
C ILE A 251 15.42 24.89 4.30
N PHE A 252 16.41 24.29 3.66
CA PHE A 252 16.76 24.53 2.27
C PHE A 252 16.09 23.47 1.40
N ARG A 253 15.31 23.89 0.40
CA ARG A 253 14.61 22.98 -0.52
C ARG A 253 14.82 23.43 -1.96
N ARG A 254 15.41 22.54 -2.76
CA ARG A 254 15.43 22.63 -4.21
C ARG A 254 14.46 21.65 -4.84
N ARG A 255 13.99 22.00 -6.03
CA ARG A 255 13.21 21.12 -6.90
C ARG A 255 13.42 21.55 -8.35
N GLY A 256 13.77 20.60 -9.21
CA GLY A 256 14.25 20.86 -10.57
C GLY A 256 15.68 21.41 -10.57
N GLY A 257 16.45 21.08 -11.60
CA GLY A 257 17.89 21.24 -11.65
C GLY A 257 18.64 20.11 -10.93
N ASP A 258 19.96 20.11 -11.05
CA ASP A 258 20.84 19.16 -10.38
C ASP A 258 21.00 19.53 -8.89
N ASP A 259 20.44 18.69 -8.01
CA ASP A 259 20.48 18.87 -6.56
C ASP A 259 21.90 18.75 -5.96
N LEU A 260 22.87 18.21 -6.70
CA LEU A 260 24.27 18.09 -6.25
C LEU A 260 25.07 19.39 -6.40
N GLU A 261 24.63 20.30 -7.28
CA GLU A 261 25.33 21.56 -7.52
C GLU A 261 25.15 22.52 -6.34
N GLN A 262 26.21 23.02 -5.73
CA GLN A 262 26.09 23.85 -4.53
C GLN A 262 25.80 25.32 -4.85
N SER A 263 26.39 25.84 -5.94
CA SER A 263 26.20 27.23 -6.33
C SER A 263 24.80 27.46 -6.90
N HIS A 264 24.11 28.51 -6.45
CA HIS A 264 22.80 28.88 -7.00
C HIS A 264 22.88 29.21 -8.49
N ALA A 265 23.90 29.96 -8.91
CA ALA A 265 24.07 30.35 -10.31
C ALA A 265 24.27 29.14 -11.22
N ARG A 266 25.11 28.18 -10.81
CA ARG A 266 25.32 26.94 -11.57
C ARG A 266 24.11 26.02 -11.54
N TRP A 267 23.41 25.93 -10.40
CA TRP A 267 22.15 25.18 -10.31
C TRP A 267 21.09 25.77 -11.25
N ALA A 268 21.00 27.09 -11.36
CA ALA A 268 20.06 27.75 -12.26
C ALA A 268 20.29 27.35 -13.73
N GLU A 269 21.55 27.14 -14.13
CA GLU A 269 21.91 26.68 -15.48
C GLU A 269 21.46 25.23 -15.75
N THR A 270 21.37 24.38 -14.72
CA THR A 270 20.95 22.96 -14.85
C THR A 270 19.43 22.77 -14.82
N VAL A 271 18.64 23.79 -14.48
CA VAL A 271 17.18 23.69 -14.43
C VAL A 271 16.58 23.25 -15.78
N ARG A 272 17.17 23.71 -16.89
CA ARG A 272 16.67 23.38 -18.23
C ARG A 272 16.95 21.93 -18.63
N SER A 273 18.04 21.35 -18.12
CA SER A 273 18.44 19.97 -18.39
C SER A 273 17.77 18.95 -17.47
N ALA A 274 17.32 19.37 -16.27
CA ALA A 274 16.67 18.49 -15.30
C ALA A 274 15.43 19.15 -14.66
N PRO A 275 14.41 19.57 -15.43
CA PRO A 275 13.28 20.29 -14.88
C PRO A 275 12.31 19.36 -14.13
N ASP A 276 11.62 19.92 -13.12
CA ASP A 276 10.59 19.22 -12.35
C ASP A 276 9.36 20.12 -12.12
N VAL A 277 8.27 19.57 -11.58
CA VAL A 277 7.05 20.33 -11.28
C VAL A 277 7.22 21.14 -10.00
N ILE A 278 7.30 22.46 -10.15
CA ILE A 278 7.58 23.40 -9.07
C ILE A 278 6.33 24.01 -8.43
N ASN A 279 5.19 23.99 -9.14
CA ASN A 279 3.87 24.41 -8.64
C ASN A 279 2.73 23.63 -9.33
N MET A 280 1.60 23.45 -8.63
CA MET A 280 0.36 22.88 -9.17
C MET A 280 -0.84 23.63 -8.61
N THR A 281 -1.91 23.76 -9.42
CA THR A 281 -3.21 24.27 -8.98
C THR A 281 -4.27 23.18 -9.05
N PHE A 282 -5.28 23.30 -8.18
CA PHE A 282 -6.29 22.26 -8.00
C PHE A 282 -7.72 22.81 -7.96
N THR A 283 -8.68 22.00 -8.36
CA THR A 283 -10.12 22.25 -8.16
C THR A 283 -10.72 21.13 -7.29
N PRO A 284 -11.48 21.43 -6.22
CA PRO A 284 -12.10 20.41 -5.38
C PRO A 284 -13.01 19.49 -6.19
N ILE A 285 -12.88 18.17 -6.06
CA ILE A 285 -13.71 17.24 -6.86
C ILE A 285 -15.22 17.43 -6.59
N VAL A 286 -15.54 17.81 -5.35
CA VAL A 286 -16.91 18.09 -4.89
C VAL A 286 -17.55 19.29 -5.57
N SER A 287 -16.77 20.27 -6.07
CA SER A 287 -17.34 21.41 -6.79
C SER A 287 -17.86 21.03 -8.18
N LEU A 288 -17.46 19.86 -8.71
CA LEU A 288 -17.89 19.35 -10.01
C LEU A 288 -19.00 18.29 -9.91
N LEU A 289 -19.47 18.00 -8.70
CA LEU A 289 -20.50 16.98 -8.41
C LEU A 289 -21.87 17.61 -8.09
N GLU A 290 -22.10 18.86 -8.48
CA GLU A 290 -23.37 19.54 -8.23
C GLU A 290 -24.55 18.73 -8.81
N GLY A 291 -25.60 18.56 -8.01
CA GLY A 291 -26.77 17.75 -8.36
C GLY A 291 -26.63 16.23 -8.14
N VAL A 292 -25.44 15.72 -7.78
CA VAL A 292 -25.25 14.29 -7.49
C VAL A 292 -25.76 13.94 -6.07
N PRO A 293 -26.67 12.95 -5.92
CA PRO A 293 -27.11 12.49 -4.61
C PRO A 293 -25.95 11.98 -3.75
N GLY A 294 -25.97 12.26 -2.44
CA GLY A 294 -24.91 11.81 -1.52
C GLY A 294 -23.68 12.73 -1.45
N ILE A 295 -23.58 13.78 -2.28
CA ILE A 295 -22.47 14.74 -2.26
C ILE A 295 -22.17 15.31 -0.87
N LYS A 296 -23.19 15.56 -0.04
CA LYS A 296 -23.00 16.10 1.32
C LYS A 296 -22.16 15.16 2.20
N HIS A 297 -22.31 13.85 2.03
CA HIS A 297 -21.53 12.86 2.78
C HIS A 297 -20.08 12.85 2.31
N LEU A 298 -19.85 12.86 0.98
CA LEU A 298 -18.52 12.92 0.41
C LEU A 298 -17.78 14.21 0.77
N ALA A 299 -18.45 15.36 0.66
CA ALA A 299 -17.89 16.66 1.04
C ALA A 299 -17.48 16.67 2.51
N ARG A 300 -18.33 16.15 3.40
CA ARG A 300 -17.99 16.04 4.83
C ARG A 300 -16.82 15.08 5.09
N ALA A 301 -16.75 13.96 4.37
CA ALA A 301 -15.64 13.00 4.50
C ALA A 301 -14.30 13.61 4.05
N ILE A 302 -14.30 14.32 2.91
CA ILE A 302 -13.12 15.04 2.40
C ILE A 302 -12.70 16.16 3.37
N GLU A 303 -13.65 16.95 3.89
CA GLU A 303 -13.36 17.99 4.86
C GLU A 303 -12.65 17.43 6.11
N LEU A 304 -13.20 16.35 6.68
CA LEU A 304 -12.60 15.66 7.81
C LEU A 304 -11.22 15.08 7.49
N TYR A 305 -11.05 14.52 6.30
CA TYR A 305 -9.77 13.99 5.85
C TYR A 305 -8.70 15.10 5.71
N LEU A 306 -9.04 16.24 5.14
CA LEU A 306 -8.13 17.37 4.97
C LEU A 306 -7.78 18.05 6.31
N GLU A 307 -8.75 18.13 7.22
CA GLU A 307 -8.58 18.75 8.55
C GLU A 307 -7.68 17.89 9.46
N TYR A 308 -7.96 16.59 9.55
CA TYR A 308 -7.30 15.70 10.52
C TYR A 308 -6.15 14.87 9.94
N LYS A 309 -6.09 14.70 8.61
CA LYS A 309 -5.05 13.95 7.89
C LYS A 309 -4.71 12.58 8.50
N PRO A 310 -5.70 11.71 8.79
CA PRO A 310 -5.40 10.33 9.16
C PRO A 310 -4.64 9.62 8.03
N PRO A 311 -3.82 8.61 8.32
CA PRO A 311 -3.26 7.74 7.28
C PRO A 311 -4.37 7.19 6.37
N ILE A 312 -4.12 7.10 5.06
CA ILE A 312 -5.17 6.73 4.09
C ILE A 312 -5.74 5.34 4.39
N GLU A 313 -4.89 4.42 4.84
CA GLU A 313 -5.30 3.06 5.21
C GLU A 313 -6.18 3.00 6.48
N ASP A 314 -6.15 4.05 7.30
CA ASP A 314 -6.94 4.20 8.51
C ASP A 314 -8.21 5.04 8.29
N LEU A 315 -8.38 5.65 7.11
CA LEU A 315 -9.44 6.63 6.83
C LEU A 315 -10.84 6.04 7.05
N GLN A 316 -11.09 4.80 6.63
CA GLN A 316 -12.39 4.16 6.86
C GLN A 316 -12.72 4.04 8.36
N TYR A 317 -11.74 3.69 9.19
CA TYR A 317 -11.89 3.53 10.64
C TYR A 317 -12.08 4.89 11.28
N PHE A 318 -11.29 5.87 10.85
CA PHE A 318 -11.42 7.24 11.28
C PHE A 318 -12.83 7.79 11.02
N LEU A 319 -13.37 7.62 9.80
CA LEU A 319 -14.70 8.09 9.42
C LEU A 319 -15.82 7.39 10.19
N ASP A 320 -15.69 6.09 10.46
CA ASP A 320 -16.67 5.32 11.24
C ASP A 320 -16.69 5.73 12.72
N PHE A 321 -15.57 6.24 13.24
CA PHE A 321 -15.45 6.72 14.61
C PHE A 321 -15.82 8.21 14.78
N GLN A 322 -16.31 8.89 13.73
CA GLN A 322 -16.86 10.25 13.83
C GLN A 322 -18.29 10.25 14.42
N ILE A 323 -18.44 9.55 15.54
CA ILE A 323 -19.67 9.45 16.33
C ILE A 323 -19.54 10.37 17.54
N ALA A 324 -20.65 10.96 17.98
CA ALA A 324 -20.70 11.76 19.19
C ALA A 324 -20.19 10.98 20.41
N ARG A 325 -19.41 11.66 21.27
CA ARG A 325 -18.87 11.12 22.52
C ARG A 325 -19.64 11.72 23.69
N VAL A 326 -20.04 10.88 24.65
CA VAL A 326 -20.73 11.31 25.88
C VAL A 326 -20.08 10.67 27.09
N TRP A 327 -20.26 11.28 28.27
CA TRP A 327 -19.72 10.79 29.53
C TRP A 327 -20.79 10.03 30.32
N ALA A 328 -20.41 8.88 30.87
CA ALA A 328 -21.20 8.09 31.80
C ALA A 328 -20.53 8.08 33.19
N PRO A 329 -21.29 8.20 34.30
CA PRO A 329 -22.72 8.52 34.34
C PRO A 329 -22.98 9.95 33.84
N GLU A 330 -24.13 10.17 33.18
CA GLU A 330 -24.56 11.53 32.83
C GLU A 330 -24.74 12.35 34.12
N GLN A 331 -24.31 13.62 34.10
CA GLN A 331 -24.43 14.52 35.25
C GLN A 331 -25.91 14.85 35.50
N SER A 332 -26.59 13.99 36.26
CA SER A 332 -27.91 14.29 36.81
C SER A 332 -27.75 15.14 38.07
N ASN A 333 -28.41 16.31 38.15
CA ASN A 333 -28.49 17.18 39.34
C ASN A 333 -29.23 16.55 40.55
N ILE A 334 -29.34 15.22 40.61
CA ILE A 334 -30.12 14.51 41.61
C ILE A 334 -29.24 14.26 42.83
N GLN A 335 -29.57 14.93 43.94
CA GLN A 335 -29.06 14.62 45.28
C GLN A 335 -29.38 13.16 45.63
N ARG A 336 -28.44 12.25 45.37
CA ARG A 336 -28.55 10.85 45.79
C ARG A 336 -28.38 10.76 47.31
N LYS A 337 -29.28 10.03 47.99
CA LYS A 337 -29.20 9.70 49.42
C LYS A 337 -27.84 9.04 49.72
N GLU A 338 -27.20 9.44 50.83
CA GLU A 338 -25.86 9.00 51.21
C GLU A 338 -25.79 7.48 51.46
N PRO A 339 -25.07 6.70 50.62
CA PRO A 339 -24.66 5.35 50.99
C PRO A 339 -23.49 5.42 51.98
N VAL A 340 -23.28 4.34 52.74
CA VAL A 340 -22.10 4.15 53.60
C VAL A 340 -20.86 4.02 52.72
N CYS A 341 -20.23 5.15 52.38
CA CYS A 341 -19.05 5.18 51.52
C CYS A 341 -17.77 4.85 52.33
N GLN A 342 -16.96 3.93 51.82
CA GLN A 342 -15.59 3.74 52.29
C GLN A 342 -14.79 5.04 52.04
N SER A 343 -13.84 5.35 52.93
CA SER A 343 -13.10 6.61 52.87
C SER A 343 -11.59 6.42 52.99
N LEU A 344 -10.84 7.24 52.25
CA LEU A 344 -9.40 7.40 52.40
C LEU A 344 -9.12 8.55 53.36
N GLN A 345 -8.23 8.30 54.32
CA GLN A 345 -7.76 9.27 55.28
C GLN A 345 -6.27 9.53 55.08
N PHE A 346 -5.87 10.80 55.03
CA PHE A 346 -4.51 11.22 54.69
C PHE A 346 -3.67 11.64 55.91
N SER A 347 -4.31 11.85 57.06
CA SER A 347 -3.67 12.11 58.35
C SER A 347 -4.67 11.89 59.50
N LEU A 348 -4.20 11.75 60.74
CA LEU A 348 -5.03 11.43 61.92
C LEU A 348 -6.24 12.37 62.13
N MET A 349 -6.08 13.67 61.84
CA MET A 349 -7.15 14.68 61.89
C MET A 349 -7.45 15.33 60.53
N GLY A 350 -7.07 14.66 59.43
CA GLY A 350 -7.19 15.19 58.07
C GLY A 350 -8.58 15.00 57.44
N PRO A 351 -8.85 15.68 56.31
CA PRO A 351 -10.09 15.48 55.56
C PRO A 351 -10.17 14.04 55.02
N LYS A 352 -11.38 13.47 55.03
CA LYS A 352 -11.68 12.16 54.45
C LYS A 352 -12.14 12.32 53.00
N LEU A 353 -11.59 11.51 52.10
CA LEU A 353 -12.05 11.39 50.72
C LEU A 353 -12.90 10.12 50.61
N TYR A 354 -14.20 10.30 50.38
CA TYR A 354 -15.13 9.19 50.21
C TYR A 354 -15.00 8.62 48.80
N ILE A 355 -15.10 7.30 48.64
CA ILE A 355 -15.03 6.63 47.34
C ILE A 355 -16.45 6.21 46.93
N SER A 356 -16.85 6.55 45.71
CA SER A 356 -18.12 6.10 45.15
C SER A 356 -18.05 4.60 44.85
N PRO A 357 -18.96 3.76 45.40
CA PRO A 357 -18.98 2.32 45.13
C PRO A 357 -19.65 1.97 43.79
N ASP A 358 -20.22 2.96 43.10
CA ASP A 358 -21.03 2.77 41.90
C ASP A 358 -20.24 2.09 40.78
N GLN A 359 -20.82 1.04 40.20
CA GLN A 359 -20.28 0.40 38.99
C GLN A 359 -20.75 1.18 37.76
N VAL A 360 -19.82 1.82 37.06
CA VAL A 360 -20.14 2.54 35.83
C VAL A 360 -19.94 1.60 34.66
N THR A 361 -21.01 1.29 33.93
CA THR A 361 -20.98 0.43 32.74
C THR A 361 -21.69 1.11 31.59
N VAL A 362 -21.18 0.94 30.36
CA VAL A 362 -21.76 1.55 29.15
C VAL A 362 -22.34 0.52 28.18
N GLY A 363 -22.44 -0.75 28.62
CA GLY A 363 -22.90 -1.86 27.80
C GLY A 363 -21.99 -2.12 26.59
N ARG A 364 -22.58 -2.48 25.45
CA ARG A 364 -21.87 -2.71 24.19
C ARG A 364 -21.58 -1.39 23.45
N LYS A 365 -20.95 -0.44 24.14
CA LYS A 365 -20.53 0.84 23.58
C LYS A 365 -19.02 1.01 23.76
N PRO A 366 -18.29 1.37 22.69
CA PRO A 366 -16.85 1.54 22.79
C PRO A 366 -16.48 2.72 23.69
N VAL A 367 -15.57 2.49 24.65
CA VAL A 367 -15.03 3.52 25.56
C VAL A 367 -13.79 4.15 24.94
N THR A 368 -13.76 5.48 24.85
CA THR A 368 -12.68 6.28 24.24
C THR A 368 -11.83 7.03 25.28
N GLY A 369 -12.32 7.17 26.50
CA GLY A 369 -11.61 7.89 27.57
C GLY A 369 -12.15 7.61 28.96
N LEU A 370 -11.36 7.97 29.99
CA LEU A 370 -11.75 7.90 31.40
C LEU A 370 -11.28 9.17 32.12
N ARG A 371 -11.97 9.54 33.20
CA ARG A 371 -11.53 10.62 34.09
C ARG A 371 -11.94 10.34 35.54
N LEU A 372 -11.23 10.97 36.47
CA LEU A 372 -11.60 11.02 37.88
C LEU A 372 -12.31 12.35 38.18
N THR A 373 -13.41 12.30 38.93
CA THR A 373 -14.19 13.49 39.29
C THR A 373 -14.42 13.53 40.80
N LEU A 374 -14.48 14.75 41.34
CA LEU A 374 -14.94 15.00 42.70
C LEU A 374 -16.42 15.41 42.64
N GLU A 375 -17.26 14.66 43.34
CA GLU A 375 -18.72 14.81 43.36
C GLU A 375 -19.21 15.29 44.74
N GLY A 376 -20.46 15.76 44.76
CA GLY A 376 -21.14 16.27 45.94
C GLY A 376 -20.85 17.75 46.23
N SER A 377 -21.67 18.34 47.10
CA SER A 377 -21.57 19.76 47.49
C SER A 377 -20.23 20.10 48.15
N LYS A 378 -19.61 19.12 48.84
CA LYS A 378 -18.31 19.27 49.50
C LYS A 378 -17.11 18.86 48.63
N GLN A 379 -17.33 18.40 47.39
CA GLN A 379 -16.26 17.94 46.48
C GLN A 379 -15.33 16.91 47.14
N ASN A 380 -15.90 16.02 47.97
CA ASN A 380 -15.18 15.09 48.81
C ASN A 380 -15.49 13.62 48.49
N ARG A 381 -16.17 13.37 47.37
CA ARG A 381 -16.49 12.04 46.86
C ARG A 381 -15.76 11.81 45.55
N LEU A 382 -14.84 10.85 45.50
CA LEU A 382 -14.14 10.45 44.29
C LEU A 382 -15.00 9.48 43.48
N ALA A 383 -15.24 9.81 42.22
CA ALA A 383 -15.94 8.97 41.25
C ALA A 383 -15.10 8.79 39.97
N ILE A 384 -15.43 7.75 39.19
CA ILE A 384 -14.81 7.47 37.89
C ILE A 384 -15.86 7.60 36.80
N HIS A 385 -15.54 8.33 35.73
CA HIS A 385 -16.43 8.55 34.59
C HIS A 385 -15.79 7.94 33.33
N LEU A 386 -16.62 7.41 32.44
CA LEU A 386 -16.21 6.80 31.16
C LEU A 386 -16.76 7.63 30.01
N GLN A 387 -15.91 7.99 29.05
CA GLN A 387 -16.34 8.58 27.80
C GLN A 387 -16.57 7.45 26.79
N HIS A 388 -17.75 7.41 26.17
CA HIS A 388 -18.09 6.39 25.19
C HIS A 388 -18.79 6.98 23.97
N LEU A 389 -18.80 6.23 22.88
CA LEU A 389 -19.57 6.58 21.69
C LEU A 389 -21.07 6.42 21.95
N VAL A 390 -21.90 7.35 21.46
CA VAL A 390 -23.35 7.32 21.68
C VAL A 390 -23.99 6.10 20.99
N SER A 391 -23.49 5.75 19.81
CA SER A 391 -23.87 4.58 19.01
C SER A 391 -22.67 3.67 18.71
N LEU A 392 -22.95 2.41 18.38
CA LEU A 392 -21.92 1.45 17.97
C LEU A 392 -21.44 1.78 16.53
N PRO A 393 -20.12 1.85 16.28
CA PRO A 393 -19.57 2.01 14.93
C PRO A 393 -20.04 0.89 13.99
N LYS A 394 -20.25 1.21 12.70
CA LYS A 394 -20.77 0.25 11.72
C LYS A 394 -19.84 -0.95 11.56
N ILE A 395 -18.54 -0.75 11.71
CA ILE A 395 -17.55 -1.83 11.59
C ILE A 395 -17.66 -2.87 12.71
N LEU A 396 -18.18 -2.48 13.87
CA LEU A 396 -18.36 -3.36 15.02
C LEU A 396 -19.76 -3.98 15.06
N GLN A 397 -20.73 -3.39 14.36
CA GLN A 397 -22.13 -3.82 14.39
C GLN A 397 -22.34 -5.30 14.01
N PRO A 398 -21.74 -5.85 12.93
CA PRO A 398 -21.97 -7.24 12.54
C PRO A 398 -21.49 -8.28 13.56
N HIS A 399 -20.59 -7.91 14.48
CA HIS A 399 -19.91 -8.84 15.39
C HIS A 399 -20.10 -8.52 16.87
N TRP A 400 -20.63 -7.33 17.18
CA TRP A 400 -20.76 -6.83 18.55
C TRP A 400 -22.11 -6.17 18.85
N ASP A 401 -23.06 -6.20 17.92
CA ASP A 401 -24.43 -5.77 18.20
C ASP A 401 -25.13 -6.68 19.22
N SER A 402 -26.17 -6.19 19.91
CA SER A 402 -26.91 -6.82 21.00
C SER A 402 -27.36 -8.26 20.72
N HIS A 403 -27.65 -8.60 19.46
CA HIS A 403 -28.07 -9.92 19.02
C HIS A 403 -26.94 -10.96 18.88
N MET A 404 -25.67 -10.53 18.89
CA MET A 404 -24.52 -11.43 18.83
C MET A 404 -24.24 -12.06 20.20
N ALA A 405 -24.09 -13.38 20.23
CA ALA A 405 -23.63 -14.12 21.41
C ALA A 405 -22.12 -13.92 21.57
N ILE A 406 -21.73 -12.87 22.29
CA ILE A 406 -20.38 -12.70 22.81
C ILE A 406 -20.35 -13.20 24.26
N GLY A 407 -19.20 -13.77 24.69
CA GLY A 407 -19.03 -14.19 26.08
C GLY A 407 -19.32 -13.05 27.06
N ALA A 408 -19.79 -13.40 28.27
CA ALA A 408 -20.16 -12.41 29.28
C ALA A 408 -18.97 -11.49 29.63
N PRO A 409 -19.22 -10.18 29.81
CA PRO A 409 -18.16 -9.24 30.16
C PRO A 409 -17.60 -9.59 31.55
N LYS A 410 -16.29 -9.48 31.71
CA LYS A 410 -15.58 -9.91 32.94
C LYS A 410 -14.97 -8.73 33.66
N TRP A 411 -15.27 -8.60 34.95
CA TRP A 411 -14.59 -7.66 35.83
C TRP A 411 -13.19 -8.19 36.13
N GLN A 412 -12.18 -7.36 35.88
CA GLN A 412 -10.79 -7.62 36.24
C GLN A 412 -10.27 -6.46 37.10
N GLY A 413 -9.49 -6.79 38.12
CA GLY A 413 -8.79 -5.86 38.99
C GLY A 413 -7.45 -6.47 39.37
N PRO A 414 -6.67 -5.82 40.25
CA PRO A 414 -5.42 -6.39 40.72
C PRO A 414 -5.73 -7.69 41.49
N GLU A 415 -5.28 -8.83 40.96
CA GLU A 415 -5.60 -10.17 41.47
C GLU A 415 -4.93 -10.47 42.82
N GLU A 416 -3.77 -9.86 43.06
CA GLU A 416 -3.01 -9.98 44.31
C GLU A 416 -3.05 -8.65 45.08
N GLN A 417 -3.32 -8.73 46.38
CA GLN A 417 -3.07 -7.62 47.34
C GLN A 417 -1.56 -7.49 47.61
N ASP A 418 -0.77 -7.52 46.55
CA ASP A 418 0.68 -7.47 46.61
C ASP A 418 1.11 -6.03 46.94
N SER A 419 1.72 -5.90 48.12
CA SER A 419 2.23 -4.64 48.63
C SER A 419 3.26 -3.96 47.72
N ARG A 420 3.89 -4.69 46.78
CA ARG A 420 4.83 -4.12 45.78
C ARG A 420 4.20 -3.05 44.90
N TRP A 421 2.89 -3.11 44.68
CA TRP A 421 2.17 -2.14 43.85
C TRP A 421 1.55 -0.99 44.65
N PHE A 422 1.74 -0.96 45.98
CA PHE A 422 1.10 0.04 46.85
C PHE A 422 1.99 1.27 47.01
N GLU A 423 1.55 2.38 46.43
CA GLU A 423 2.26 3.65 46.52
C GLU A 423 1.55 4.58 47.52
N PRO A 424 2.27 5.14 48.51
CA PRO A 424 1.68 6.06 49.47
C PRO A 424 1.35 7.40 48.81
N ILE A 425 0.17 7.96 49.10
CA ILE A 425 -0.26 9.23 48.49
C ILE A 425 0.49 10.42 49.08
N LYS A 426 0.59 10.50 50.42
CA LYS A 426 1.34 11.58 51.11
C LYS A 426 2.27 11.03 52.19
N TRP A 427 1.74 10.18 53.05
CA TRP A 427 2.44 9.68 54.23
C TRP A 427 2.46 8.15 54.23
N LYS A 428 3.61 7.54 54.57
CA LYS A 428 3.84 6.08 54.52
C LYS A 428 2.88 5.24 55.38
N ASN A 429 2.25 5.85 56.38
CA ASN A 429 1.41 5.14 57.36
C ASN A 429 -0.10 5.31 57.11
N PHE A 430 -0.51 5.99 56.03
CA PHE A 430 -1.91 6.32 55.77
C PHE A 430 -2.37 5.73 54.42
N SER A 431 -3.25 6.42 53.68
CA SER A 431 -3.83 5.92 52.43
C SER A 431 -2.80 5.69 51.32
N HIS A 432 -2.93 4.56 50.63
CA HIS A 432 -2.13 4.17 49.47
C HIS A 432 -3.01 4.01 48.23
N VAL A 433 -2.37 3.93 47.06
CA VAL A 433 -2.99 3.63 45.77
C VAL A 433 -2.35 2.37 45.21
N SER A 434 -3.16 1.43 44.73
CA SER A 434 -2.68 0.30 43.94
C SER A 434 -2.34 0.79 42.53
N THR A 435 -1.07 0.65 42.15
CA THR A 435 -0.51 1.08 40.87
C THR A 435 -0.40 -0.06 39.84
N ALA A 436 -0.95 -1.23 40.18
CA ALA A 436 -0.96 -2.39 39.32
C ALA A 436 -1.70 -2.08 38.00
N PRO A 437 -1.10 -2.39 36.83
CA PRO A 437 -1.78 -2.25 35.55
C PRO A 437 -2.94 -3.23 35.42
N ILE A 438 -4.10 -2.75 34.97
CA ILE A 438 -5.26 -3.59 34.68
C ILE A 438 -5.43 -3.61 33.17
N GLU A 439 -5.07 -4.74 32.58
CA GLU A 439 -5.19 -5.02 31.15
C GLU A 439 -5.49 -6.50 30.93
N HIS A 440 -6.10 -6.82 29.79
CA HIS A 440 -6.43 -8.20 29.45
C HIS A 440 -5.29 -8.82 28.63
N THR A 441 -4.58 -9.81 29.17
CA THR A 441 -3.36 -10.40 28.58
C THR A 441 -3.59 -11.71 27.82
N ASP A 442 -4.79 -12.30 27.85
CA ASP A 442 -5.05 -13.58 27.20
C ASP A 442 -5.10 -13.42 25.66
N THR A 443 -3.99 -13.71 24.98
CA THR A 443 -3.92 -13.86 23.53
C THR A 443 -3.89 -15.34 23.16
N CYS A 444 -5.06 -16.00 23.07
CA CYS A 444 -5.12 -17.32 22.46
C CYS A 444 -4.90 -17.21 20.94
N ILE A 445 -3.81 -17.81 20.45
CA ILE A 445 -3.55 -18.02 19.02
C ILE A 445 -4.38 -19.23 18.58
N GLY A 446 -5.56 -18.98 18.02
CA GLY A 446 -6.48 -19.97 17.46
C GLY A 446 -7.68 -19.27 16.81
N ASP A 447 -8.43 -19.97 15.95
CA ASP A 447 -9.42 -19.49 14.96
C ASP A 447 -10.60 -18.61 15.46
N LEU A 448 -10.58 -18.13 16.72
CA LEU A 448 -11.56 -17.23 17.35
C LEU A 448 -10.90 -15.95 17.88
N SER A 449 -10.03 -15.33 17.07
CA SER A 449 -9.34 -14.08 17.39
C SER A 449 -10.34 -12.95 17.70
N GLY A 450 -10.15 -12.28 18.83
CA GLY A 450 -10.96 -11.15 19.25
C GLY A 450 -10.23 -10.36 20.33
N VAL A 451 -10.47 -9.05 20.36
CA VAL A 451 -9.82 -8.15 21.30
C VAL A 451 -10.73 -7.86 22.48
N HIS A 452 -10.16 -7.73 23.68
CA HIS A 452 -10.90 -7.29 24.85
C HIS A 452 -10.74 -5.79 25.05
N ILE A 453 -11.85 -5.10 25.20
CA ILE A 453 -11.87 -3.65 25.43
C ILE A 453 -12.61 -3.30 26.72
N VAL A 454 -12.31 -2.14 27.28
CA VAL A 454 -12.95 -1.64 28.50
C VAL A 454 -14.36 -1.14 28.16
N THR A 455 -15.34 -1.55 28.96
CA THR A 455 -16.77 -1.19 28.85
C THR A 455 -17.39 -0.78 30.18
N GLY A 456 -16.60 -0.77 31.24
CA GLY A 456 -17.00 -0.33 32.57
C GLY A 456 -15.80 -0.15 33.49
N ALA A 457 -15.99 0.61 34.56
CA ALA A 457 -14.99 0.82 35.58
C ALA A 457 -15.63 0.99 36.97
N GLN A 458 -14.88 0.66 38.01
CA GLN A 458 -15.30 0.79 39.40
C GLN A 458 -14.08 1.14 40.27
N LEU A 459 -14.27 2.03 41.24
CA LEU A 459 -13.30 2.29 42.30
C LEU A 459 -13.67 1.52 43.56
N GLY A 460 -12.67 1.07 44.31
CA GLY A 460 -12.89 0.42 45.60
C GLY A 460 -11.77 0.68 46.60
N VAL A 461 -12.00 0.36 47.87
CA VAL A 461 -11.01 0.49 48.94
C VAL A 461 -10.80 -0.87 49.60
N TRP A 462 -9.53 -1.28 49.73
CA TRP A 462 -9.15 -2.36 50.63
C TRP A 462 -8.77 -1.79 51.98
N ASP A 463 -9.31 -2.39 53.04
CA ASP A 463 -9.08 -1.99 54.42
C ASP A 463 -8.04 -2.92 55.06
N PHE A 464 -6.88 -2.36 55.41
CA PHE A 464 -5.82 -3.04 56.18
C PHE A 464 -5.63 -2.38 57.56
N GLY A 465 -6.70 -1.84 58.14
CA GLY A 465 -6.69 -1.17 59.44
C GLY A 465 -6.18 0.27 59.36
N SER A 466 -4.88 0.48 59.62
CA SER A 466 -4.28 1.83 59.56
C SER A 466 -3.95 2.29 58.14
N LYS A 467 -3.97 1.35 57.17
CA LYS A 467 -3.67 1.59 55.76
C LYS A 467 -4.87 1.22 54.90
N ASN A 468 -5.49 2.21 54.26
CA ASN A 468 -6.52 2.00 53.25
C ASN A 468 -5.90 2.10 51.86
N VAL A 469 -6.20 1.16 50.97
CA VAL A 469 -5.64 1.12 49.61
C VAL A 469 -6.74 1.33 48.59
N LEU A 470 -6.64 2.41 47.80
CA LEU A 470 -7.50 2.65 46.65
C LEU A 470 -7.12 1.72 45.51
N HIS A 471 -8.09 1.01 44.94
CA HIS A 471 -7.89 0.18 43.75
C HIS A 471 -8.93 0.48 42.67
N LEU A 472 -8.56 0.19 41.43
CA LEU A 472 -9.41 0.28 40.25
C LEU A 472 -9.83 -1.14 39.83
N LYS A 473 -11.03 -1.27 39.27
CA LYS A 473 -11.48 -2.45 38.54
C LYS A 473 -12.02 -2.02 37.18
N LEU A 474 -11.77 -2.81 36.15
CA LEU A 474 -12.25 -2.57 34.79
C LEU A 474 -13.11 -3.75 34.33
N LEU A 475 -14.17 -3.45 33.59
CA LEU A 475 -15.03 -4.43 32.95
C LEU A 475 -14.61 -4.61 31.49
N PHE A 476 -14.18 -5.82 31.14
CA PHE A 476 -13.73 -6.15 29.79
C PHE A 476 -14.82 -6.87 29.00
N SER A 477 -15.05 -6.42 27.76
CA SER A 477 -15.91 -7.07 26.78
C SER A 477 -15.09 -7.56 25.59
N LYS A 478 -15.36 -8.78 25.11
CA LYS A 478 -14.73 -9.34 23.92
C LYS A 478 -15.38 -8.76 22.66
N VAL A 479 -14.54 -8.30 21.73
CA VAL A 479 -14.89 -7.81 20.40
C VAL A 479 -14.29 -8.78 19.36
N PRO A 480 -15.09 -9.71 18.80
CA PRO A 480 -14.63 -10.66 17.78
C PRO A 480 -14.20 -9.97 16.48
N GLY A 481 -13.27 -10.56 15.73
CA GLY A 481 -12.95 -10.11 14.37
C GLY A 481 -12.19 -8.79 14.30
N CYS A 482 -11.52 -8.39 15.38
CA CYS A 482 -10.66 -7.21 15.44
C CYS A 482 -9.25 -7.63 15.87
N THR A 483 -8.24 -6.87 15.46
CA THR A 483 -6.85 -7.01 15.90
C THR A 483 -6.28 -5.67 16.33
N ILE A 484 -5.34 -5.71 17.28
CA ILE A 484 -4.66 -4.51 17.78
C ILE A 484 -3.60 -4.08 16.77
N ARG A 485 -3.71 -2.87 16.21
CA ARG A 485 -2.71 -2.31 15.29
C ARG A 485 -1.64 -1.51 16.04
N ARG A 486 -2.06 -0.60 16.92
CA ARG A 486 -1.14 0.15 17.81
C ARG A 486 -1.71 0.19 19.20
N SER A 487 -0.85 0.08 20.21
CA SER A 487 -1.20 0.25 21.61
C SER A 487 -0.22 1.18 22.29
N VAL A 488 -0.72 2.18 23.02
CA VAL A 488 0.08 3.21 23.67
C VAL A 488 -0.48 3.47 25.07
N TRP A 489 0.41 3.53 26.06
CA TRP A 489 0.10 4.05 27.39
C TRP A 489 0.26 5.56 27.40
N ASP A 490 -0.67 6.27 28.03
CA ASP A 490 -0.44 7.69 28.28
C ASP A 490 0.67 7.85 29.33
N HIS A 491 1.72 8.58 28.94
CA HIS A 491 2.71 9.11 29.88
C HIS A 491 2.21 10.43 30.48
N SER A 492 2.81 10.84 31.60
CA SER A 492 2.38 11.97 32.45
C SER A 492 1.90 13.20 31.67
N PRO A 493 0.91 13.97 32.20
CA PRO A 493 0.36 15.13 31.51
C PRO A 493 1.47 16.12 31.15
N SER A 494 1.65 16.36 29.85
CA SER A 494 2.45 17.47 29.37
C SER A 494 1.81 18.76 29.86
N SER A 495 2.59 19.61 30.53
CA SER A 495 2.18 20.93 30.94
C SER A 495 1.95 21.81 29.71
N ILE A 496 0.74 21.78 29.15
CA ILE A 496 0.26 22.81 28.25
C ILE A 496 -0.55 23.77 29.12
N SER A 497 0.03 24.93 29.42
CA SER A 497 -0.65 26.00 30.13
C SER A 497 -1.91 26.42 29.37
N SER A 498 -3.07 26.08 29.91
CA SER A 498 -4.38 26.58 29.51
C SER A 498 -4.51 28.07 29.85
N GLY A 499 -3.88 28.91 29.04
CA GLY A 499 -4.14 30.34 28.96
C GLY A 499 -5.03 30.64 27.76
N GLN A 500 -6.28 30.17 27.77
CA GLN A 500 -7.31 30.67 26.86
C GLN A 500 -8.49 31.16 27.70
N ARG A 501 -8.48 32.46 28.01
CA ARG A 501 -9.70 33.20 28.32
C ARG A 501 -10.43 33.42 27.00
N ALA A 502 -11.66 32.95 26.91
CA ALA A 502 -12.56 33.31 25.83
C ALA A 502 -13.01 34.76 26.07
N ASP A 503 -12.51 35.68 25.26
CA ASP A 503 -13.10 37.01 25.11
C ASP A 503 -14.31 36.91 24.17
N GLY A 504 -15.45 37.44 24.62
CA GLY A 504 -16.68 37.45 23.83
C GLY A 504 -17.81 38.22 24.50
N SER A 505 -17.94 39.49 24.08
CA SER A 505 -19.13 40.35 24.14
C SER A 505 -19.54 40.98 25.48
N SER A 506 -19.22 42.27 25.59
CA SER A 506 -19.81 43.25 26.48
C SER A 506 -21.28 43.53 26.12
N SER A 507 -22.17 43.44 27.11
CA SER A 507 -23.37 44.28 27.17
C SER A 507 -23.57 44.77 28.60
N SER A 508 -23.77 46.08 28.70
CA SER A 508 -23.77 46.91 29.89
C SER A 508 -25.19 47.23 30.35
N VAL A 509 -25.52 47.02 31.64
CA VAL A 509 -26.45 47.86 32.45
C VAL A 509 -26.05 47.72 33.95
N PRO A 510 -26.10 48.79 34.77
CA PRO A 510 -25.56 48.83 36.14
C PRO A 510 -26.63 48.74 37.27
N ASN A 511 -26.14 48.74 38.51
CA ASN A 511 -26.82 48.73 39.83
C ASN A 511 -27.16 47.32 40.38
N GLU A 512 -26.98 47.01 41.66
CA GLU A 512 -27.20 47.83 42.85
C GLU A 512 -26.38 47.32 44.05
N ARG A 513 -26.00 48.23 44.97
CA ARG A 513 -25.37 47.90 46.25
C ARG A 513 -26.44 47.46 47.25
N THR A 514 -26.26 46.32 47.90
CA THR A 514 -26.65 46.13 49.31
C THR A 514 -25.68 45.19 49.99
N SER A 515 -25.14 45.71 51.09
CA SER A 515 -24.45 45.00 52.17
C SER A 515 -25.31 43.87 52.73
N ASP A 516 -24.68 42.74 53.05
CA ASP A 516 -24.75 42.20 54.41
C ASP A 516 -23.71 41.10 54.62
N ASP A 517 -22.88 41.32 55.65
CA ASP A 517 -21.93 40.39 56.21
C ASP A 517 -22.65 39.17 56.79
N LYS A 518 -22.43 37.99 56.19
CA LYS A 518 -22.33 36.73 56.94
C LYS A 518 -21.20 35.88 56.37
N LYS A 519 -20.07 35.91 57.09
CA LYS A 519 -19.07 34.85 57.08
C LYS A 519 -19.75 33.52 57.44
N GLU A 520 -19.93 32.65 56.46
CA GLU A 520 -20.04 31.20 56.69
C GLU A 520 -18.74 30.53 56.22
N ASP A 521 -17.96 30.07 57.19
CA ASP A 521 -16.74 29.28 57.04
C ASP A 521 -17.02 27.86 56.52
N SER A 522 -17.38 27.72 55.23
CA SER A 522 -17.55 26.40 54.59
C SER A 522 -16.66 26.16 53.35
N SER A 523 -15.88 27.14 52.93
CA SER A 523 -15.08 27.07 51.68
C SER A 523 -13.64 26.55 51.85
N SER A 524 -13.16 26.33 53.09
CA SER A 524 -11.75 25.99 53.35
C SER A 524 -11.37 24.52 53.12
N HIS A 525 -12.35 23.62 53.01
CA HIS A 525 -12.12 22.18 52.80
C HIS A 525 -12.21 21.74 51.33
N ALA A 526 -13.07 22.37 50.51
CA ALA A 526 -13.26 22.01 49.10
C ALA A 526 -11.98 22.17 48.27
N GLY A 527 -11.19 23.22 48.54
CA GLY A 527 -9.91 23.47 47.85
C GLY A 527 -8.74 22.57 48.29
N LYS A 528 -8.86 21.80 49.39
CA LYS A 528 -7.78 20.92 49.89
C LYS A 528 -7.79 19.55 49.22
N LEU A 529 -8.96 18.99 48.90
CA LEU A 529 -9.09 17.67 48.27
C LEU A 529 -8.85 17.71 46.75
N ALA A 530 -9.21 18.82 46.09
CA ALA A 530 -8.85 19.08 44.69
C ALA A 530 -7.32 19.12 44.45
N LYS A 531 -6.52 19.35 45.50
CA LYS A 531 -5.05 19.26 45.43
C LYS A 531 -4.51 17.82 45.50
N ILE A 532 -5.36 16.83 45.77
CA ILE A 532 -4.97 15.41 45.98
C ILE A 532 -5.43 14.54 44.80
N VAL A 533 -6.36 15.00 43.96
CA VAL A 533 -6.84 14.23 42.80
C VAL A 533 -6.53 15.03 41.54
N ASP A 534 -5.95 14.37 40.55
CA ASP A 534 -5.85 14.90 39.20
C ASP A 534 -7.15 14.62 38.44
N SER A 535 -7.89 15.68 38.10
CA SER A 535 -9.14 15.62 37.35
C SER A 535 -8.94 15.80 35.85
N THR A 536 -7.69 15.70 35.35
CA THR A 536 -7.39 15.80 33.93
C THR A 536 -8.12 14.71 33.14
N GLU A 537 -8.80 15.11 32.06
CA GLU A 537 -9.51 14.18 31.20
C GLU A 537 -8.55 13.40 30.32
N MET A 538 -8.54 12.07 30.48
CA MET A 538 -7.69 11.20 29.67
C MET A 538 -8.49 10.72 28.45
N SER A 539 -8.63 11.55 27.41
CA SER A 539 -9.29 11.15 26.16
C SER A 539 -8.41 11.43 24.94
N LYS A 540 -8.58 10.62 23.88
CA LYS A 540 -8.04 10.90 22.55
C LYS A 540 -9.19 11.08 21.56
N GLY A 541 -9.09 12.12 20.75
CA GLY A 541 -10.11 12.50 19.78
C GLY A 541 -9.65 12.31 18.34
N PRO A 542 -10.40 12.86 17.36
CA PRO A 542 -10.05 12.83 15.95
C PRO A 542 -8.71 13.52 15.65
N GLN A 543 -8.30 14.47 16.49
CA GLN A 543 -7.01 15.17 16.41
C GLN A 543 -5.80 14.29 16.71
N ASP A 544 -6.00 13.16 17.40
CA ASP A 544 -4.93 12.25 17.81
C ASP A 544 -4.83 11.10 16.81
N SER A 545 -3.94 11.20 15.81
CA SER A 545 -3.76 10.17 14.78
C SER A 545 -3.58 8.76 15.39
N PRO A 546 -4.32 7.73 14.94
CA PRO A 546 -5.18 7.69 13.75
C PRO A 546 -6.67 8.04 14.00
N GLY A 547 -7.01 8.62 15.15
CA GLY A 547 -8.33 9.19 15.48
C GLY A 547 -9.44 8.20 15.90
N HIS A 548 -9.14 6.90 15.94
CA HIS A 548 -10.06 5.82 16.33
C HIS A 548 -9.53 5.02 17.54
N TRP A 549 -9.26 5.72 18.64
CA TRP A 549 -8.70 5.12 19.86
C TRP A 549 -9.77 4.56 20.80
N LEU A 550 -9.53 3.36 21.31
CA LEU A 550 -10.35 2.71 22.33
C LEU A 550 -9.52 2.35 23.55
N VAL A 551 -10.16 2.28 24.71
CA VAL A 551 -9.49 1.95 25.96
C VAL A 551 -9.39 0.43 26.14
N THR A 552 -8.17 -0.05 26.38
CA THR A 552 -7.83 -1.47 26.58
C THR A 552 -7.24 -1.77 27.94
N GLY A 553 -7.00 -0.75 28.75
CA GLY A 553 -6.51 -0.91 30.10
C GLY A 553 -6.38 0.43 30.79
N ALA A 554 -6.21 0.38 32.10
CA ALA A 554 -5.96 1.57 32.92
C ALA A 554 -5.25 1.19 34.21
N LYS A 555 -4.66 2.19 34.85
CA LYS A 555 -4.09 2.08 36.19
C LYS A 555 -4.17 3.39 36.94
N LEU A 556 -4.18 3.29 38.26
CA LEU A 556 -3.98 4.45 39.12
C LEU A 556 -2.48 4.65 39.35
N GLY A 557 -2.10 5.86 39.74
CA GLY A 557 -0.73 6.20 40.10
C GLY A 557 -0.71 7.34 41.12
N VAL A 558 0.49 7.61 41.65
CA VAL A 558 0.73 8.83 42.44
C VAL A 558 1.76 9.70 41.71
N ASP A 559 1.43 10.97 41.49
CA ASP A 559 2.40 11.96 40.99
C ASP A 559 2.39 13.19 41.90
N LYS A 560 3.54 13.53 42.48
CA LYS A 560 3.70 14.65 43.44
C LYS A 560 2.63 14.66 44.55
N GLY A 561 2.23 13.47 45.00
CA GLY A 561 1.22 13.26 46.04
C GLY A 561 -0.24 13.46 45.61
N LYS A 562 -0.49 13.44 44.29
CA LYS A 562 -1.83 13.40 43.68
C LYS A 562 -2.14 12.02 43.13
N ILE A 563 -3.38 11.59 43.28
CA ILE A 563 -3.95 10.43 42.62
C ILE A 563 -4.13 10.77 41.15
N VAL A 564 -3.47 10.03 40.27
CA VAL A 564 -3.54 10.19 38.81
C VAL A 564 -4.12 8.93 38.16
N LEU A 565 -4.85 9.10 37.06
CA LEU A 565 -5.33 8.01 36.23
C LEU A 565 -4.48 7.94 34.95
N ARG A 566 -4.00 6.75 34.60
CA ARG A 566 -3.30 6.49 33.34
C ARG A 566 -4.04 5.43 32.56
N ILE A 567 -4.25 5.65 31.27
CA ILE A 567 -4.98 4.71 30.44
C ILE A 567 -4.14 4.18 29.28
N LYS A 568 -4.35 2.90 28.97
CA LYS A 568 -3.83 2.24 27.78
C LYS A 568 -4.88 2.37 26.70
N ARG A 569 -4.49 2.98 25.58
CA ARG A 569 -5.34 3.07 24.40
C ARG A 569 -4.78 2.24 23.28
N SER A 570 -5.68 1.62 22.55
CA SER A 570 -5.36 0.83 21.37
C SER A 570 -6.20 1.28 20.19
N SER A 571 -5.58 1.32 19.02
CA SER A 571 -6.27 1.40 17.74
C SER A 571 -6.44 -0.01 17.22
N PHE A 572 -7.64 -0.30 16.74
CA PHE A 572 -7.95 -1.58 16.16
C PHE A 572 -8.26 -1.41 14.69
N ILE A 573 -7.73 -2.34 13.93
CA ILE A 573 -8.25 -2.60 12.61
C ILE A 573 -9.17 -3.80 12.75
N ARG A 574 -10.15 -3.90 11.86
CA ARG A 574 -10.83 -5.17 11.66
C ARG A 574 -9.72 -6.16 11.35
N SER A 575 -9.77 -7.35 11.93
CA SER A 575 -9.09 -8.47 11.31
C SER A 575 -9.83 -8.62 9.99
N SER A 576 -9.38 -7.87 8.99
CA SER A 576 -9.69 -8.18 7.64
C SER A 576 -9.44 -9.68 7.59
N GLU A 577 -10.38 -10.43 7.05
CA GLU A 577 -9.98 -11.32 5.99
C GLU A 577 -9.19 -10.44 5.00
N LYS A 578 -7.96 -10.05 5.34
CA LYS A 578 -6.91 -9.86 4.38
C LYS A 578 -6.80 -11.29 3.97
N PHE A 579 -7.58 -11.64 2.95
CA PHE A 579 -7.16 -12.67 2.06
C PHE A 579 -5.69 -12.38 1.84
N ASP A 580 -4.79 -13.17 2.44
CA ASP A 580 -3.37 -12.99 2.21
C ASP A 580 -3.25 -13.03 0.69
N LEU A 581 -3.02 -11.88 0.09
CA LEU A 581 -3.03 -11.75 -1.35
C LEU A 581 -1.67 -12.26 -1.78
N VAL A 582 -1.66 -13.25 -2.66
CA VAL A 582 -0.41 -13.80 -3.16
C VAL A 582 0.06 -12.87 -4.26
N GLU A 583 1.13 -12.12 -3.97
CA GLU A 583 1.69 -11.12 -4.87
C GLU A 583 2.15 -11.77 -6.19
N GLY A 584 1.87 -11.10 -7.31
CA GLY A 584 2.17 -11.63 -8.66
C GLY A 584 1.28 -12.78 -9.14
N LYS A 585 0.24 -13.19 -8.39
CA LYS A 585 -0.72 -14.22 -8.81
C LYS A 585 -2.16 -13.70 -8.83
N VAL A 586 -2.91 -14.09 -9.86
CA VAL A 586 -4.32 -13.73 -10.05
C VAL A 586 -5.22 -14.96 -10.04
N ASN A 587 -6.51 -14.77 -9.81
CA ASN A 587 -7.53 -15.79 -10.00
C ASN A 587 -8.03 -15.80 -11.46
N TRP A 588 -8.90 -16.75 -11.79
CA TRP A 588 -9.46 -16.91 -13.14
C TRP A 588 -10.30 -15.70 -13.62
N LYS A 589 -10.69 -14.79 -12.72
CA LYS A 589 -11.42 -13.54 -13.03
C LYS A 589 -10.49 -12.33 -13.16
N GLY A 590 -9.17 -12.51 -13.10
CA GLY A 590 -8.19 -11.44 -13.20
C GLY A 590 -8.03 -10.58 -11.94
N LYS A 591 -8.59 -11.00 -10.79
CA LYS A 591 -8.36 -10.33 -9.49
C LYS A 591 -7.21 -11.01 -8.76
N THR A 592 -6.52 -10.30 -7.87
CA THR A 592 -5.42 -10.86 -7.06
C THR A 592 -5.84 -12.13 -6.32
N ALA A 593 -4.98 -13.13 -6.32
CA ALA A 593 -5.28 -14.44 -5.75
C ALA A 593 -5.31 -14.37 -4.22
N VAL A 594 -6.36 -14.97 -3.65
CA VAL A 594 -6.56 -15.09 -2.20
C VAL A 594 -5.93 -16.40 -1.70
N LYS A 595 -4.99 -16.34 -0.76
CA LYS A 595 -4.27 -17.51 -0.23
C LYS A 595 -5.16 -18.58 0.38
N SER A 596 -6.20 -18.20 1.13
CA SER A 596 -7.13 -19.14 1.77
C SER A 596 -8.11 -19.83 0.82
N LYS A 597 -8.30 -19.29 -0.39
CA LYS A 597 -9.33 -19.72 -1.34
C LYS A 597 -8.77 -20.33 -2.63
N HIS A 598 -7.61 -19.86 -3.07
CA HIS A 598 -6.96 -20.28 -4.32
C HIS A 598 -5.61 -20.91 -3.99
N GLY A 599 -5.20 -21.90 -4.78
CA GLY A 599 -3.93 -22.63 -4.66
C GLY A 599 -3.95 -23.73 -3.61
N GLY A 600 -2.76 -24.13 -3.19
CA GLY A 600 -2.51 -25.21 -2.25
C GLY A 600 -2.77 -26.61 -2.83
N ILE A 601 -2.75 -27.60 -1.95
CA ILE A 601 -2.83 -29.03 -2.30
C ILE A 601 -4.11 -29.37 -3.06
N ARG A 602 -5.24 -28.74 -2.71
CA ARG A 602 -6.52 -28.99 -3.39
C ARG A 602 -6.49 -28.59 -4.86
N ALA A 603 -5.90 -27.44 -5.17
CA ALA A 603 -5.72 -27.00 -6.55
C ALA A 603 -4.70 -27.89 -7.27
N ALA A 604 -3.58 -28.21 -6.62
CA ALA A 604 -2.55 -29.09 -7.16
C ALA A 604 -3.05 -30.51 -7.48
N LEU A 605 -4.05 -31.03 -6.75
CA LEU A 605 -4.66 -32.33 -7.03
C LEU A 605 -5.28 -32.40 -8.43
N PHE A 606 -5.97 -31.35 -8.88
CA PHE A 606 -6.54 -31.32 -10.24
C PHE A 606 -5.44 -31.39 -11.30
N VAL A 607 -4.32 -30.71 -11.06
CA VAL A 607 -3.13 -30.75 -11.94
C VAL A 607 -2.51 -32.15 -11.96
N LEU A 608 -2.33 -32.78 -10.80
CA LEU A 608 -1.79 -34.14 -10.69
C LEU A 608 -2.63 -35.17 -11.44
N VAL A 609 -3.95 -35.11 -11.29
CA VAL A 609 -4.86 -36.03 -11.97
C VAL A 609 -4.84 -35.79 -13.48
N THR A 610 -4.85 -34.52 -13.92
CA THR A 610 -4.70 -34.17 -15.35
C THR A 610 -3.42 -34.75 -15.92
N PHE A 611 -2.30 -34.64 -15.20
CA PHE A 611 -1.01 -35.18 -15.61
C PHE A 611 -1.00 -36.71 -15.69
N ALA A 612 -1.68 -37.40 -14.77
CA ALA A 612 -1.85 -38.85 -14.82
C ALA A 612 -2.61 -39.29 -16.09
N PHE A 613 -3.71 -38.60 -16.44
CA PHE A 613 -4.51 -38.90 -17.63
C PHE A 613 -3.79 -38.60 -18.95
N GLU A 614 -2.99 -37.54 -18.99
CA GLU A 614 -2.14 -37.25 -20.16
C GLU A 614 -1.12 -38.38 -20.38
N ASN A 615 -0.38 -38.77 -19.35
CA ASN A 615 0.62 -39.84 -19.47
C ASN A 615 -0.02 -41.21 -19.75
N LEU A 616 -1.21 -41.46 -19.20
CA LEU A 616 -2.02 -42.62 -19.50
C LEU A 616 -2.35 -42.71 -20.99
N GLY A 617 -2.77 -41.59 -21.60
CA GLY A 617 -3.14 -41.51 -23.02
C GLY A 617 -1.98 -41.42 -24.01
N ASN A 618 -0.74 -41.18 -23.57
CA ASN A 618 0.38 -40.91 -24.47
C ASN A 618 1.55 -41.89 -24.41
N LEU A 619 1.86 -42.47 -23.25
CA LEU A 619 3.12 -43.22 -23.10
C LEU A 619 3.18 -44.49 -23.95
N HIS A 620 2.06 -45.18 -24.18
CA HIS A 620 2.00 -46.31 -25.10
C HIS A 620 2.35 -45.92 -26.55
N LEU A 621 2.01 -44.72 -27.01
CA LEU A 621 2.35 -44.25 -28.37
C LEU A 621 3.85 -44.13 -28.57
N ALA A 622 4.59 -43.74 -27.54
CA ALA A 622 6.05 -43.62 -27.63
C ALA A 622 6.76 -44.97 -27.85
N VAL A 623 6.12 -46.09 -27.49
CA VAL A 623 6.72 -47.43 -27.56
C VAL A 623 6.08 -48.28 -28.66
N ASN A 624 4.75 -48.20 -28.84
CA ASN A 624 4.00 -49.13 -29.66
C ASN A 624 3.64 -48.58 -31.05
N LEU A 625 3.71 -47.27 -31.28
CA LEU A 625 3.28 -46.66 -32.55
C LEU A 625 4.10 -47.13 -33.78
N VAL A 626 5.30 -47.67 -33.59
CA VAL A 626 6.06 -48.32 -34.66
C VAL A 626 5.31 -49.52 -35.27
N ILE A 627 4.55 -50.25 -34.44
CA ILE A 627 3.74 -51.40 -34.85
C ILE A 627 2.58 -50.94 -35.73
N TYR A 628 1.97 -49.79 -35.42
CA TYR A 628 0.96 -49.18 -36.29
C TYR A 628 1.51 -48.83 -37.67
N PHE A 629 2.70 -48.23 -37.73
CA PHE A 629 3.31 -47.85 -39.01
C PHE A 629 3.63 -49.07 -39.88
N ILE A 630 4.14 -50.15 -39.30
CA ILE A 630 4.47 -51.37 -40.04
C ILE A 630 3.19 -52.14 -40.43
N GLY A 631 2.31 -52.40 -39.46
CA GLY A 631 1.17 -53.27 -39.63
C GLY A 631 -0.01 -52.67 -40.37
N PHE A 632 -0.26 -51.35 -40.24
CA PHE A 632 -1.44 -50.69 -40.80
C PHE A 632 -1.10 -49.69 -41.91
N MET A 633 0.09 -49.07 -41.88
CA MET A 633 0.52 -48.10 -42.90
C MET A 633 1.55 -48.66 -43.90
N HIS A 634 1.98 -49.91 -43.68
CA HIS A 634 2.97 -50.63 -44.48
C HIS A 634 4.28 -49.85 -44.69
N PHE A 635 4.75 -49.17 -43.65
CA PHE A 635 6.08 -48.58 -43.64
C PHE A 635 7.14 -49.67 -43.55
N SER A 636 8.31 -49.43 -44.16
CA SER A 636 9.48 -50.26 -43.88
C SER A 636 9.91 -50.10 -42.41
N VAL A 637 10.60 -51.09 -41.85
CA VAL A 637 11.07 -51.04 -40.46
C VAL A 637 11.92 -49.77 -40.20
N ALA A 638 12.75 -49.38 -41.16
CA ALA A 638 13.56 -48.17 -41.08
C ALA A 638 12.69 -46.89 -41.11
N ASP A 639 11.71 -46.80 -42.01
CA ASP A 639 10.82 -45.64 -42.11
C ASP A 639 9.93 -45.50 -40.87
N ALA A 640 9.43 -46.61 -40.34
CA ALA A 640 8.60 -46.64 -39.14
C ALA A 640 9.38 -46.16 -37.91
N ALA A 641 10.62 -46.63 -37.74
CA ALA A 641 11.49 -46.17 -36.66
C ALA A 641 11.79 -44.66 -36.77
N ASN A 642 12.11 -44.18 -37.99
CA ASN A 642 12.32 -42.75 -38.25
C ASN A 642 11.06 -41.92 -38.00
N ALA A 643 9.88 -42.39 -38.38
CA ALA A 643 8.63 -41.69 -38.15
C ALA A 643 8.33 -41.56 -36.64
N LEU A 644 8.56 -42.62 -35.86
CA LEU A 644 8.39 -42.60 -34.41
C LEU A 644 9.39 -41.67 -33.71
N THR A 645 10.67 -41.73 -34.07
CA THR A 645 11.69 -40.85 -33.48
C THR A 645 11.50 -39.39 -33.89
N ASN A 646 11.07 -39.12 -35.12
CA ASN A 646 10.71 -37.77 -35.57
C ASN A 646 9.50 -37.23 -34.82
N PHE A 647 8.45 -38.04 -34.61
CA PHE A 647 7.29 -37.67 -33.80
C PHE A 647 7.72 -37.24 -32.38
N MET A 648 8.53 -38.06 -31.71
CA MET A 648 9.03 -37.73 -30.37
C MET A 648 9.94 -36.49 -30.38
N GLY A 649 10.86 -36.40 -31.35
CA GLY A 649 11.79 -35.27 -31.49
C GLY A 649 11.08 -33.94 -31.71
N ILE A 650 10.07 -33.93 -32.60
CA ILE A 650 9.23 -32.76 -32.86
C ILE A 650 8.46 -32.36 -31.60
N GLY A 651 7.92 -33.33 -30.86
CA GLY A 651 7.26 -33.07 -29.57
C GLY A 651 8.17 -32.31 -28.60
N TYR A 652 9.40 -32.78 -28.40
CA TYR A 652 10.36 -32.11 -27.50
C TYR A 652 10.80 -30.72 -28.00
N ILE A 653 11.00 -30.54 -29.30
CA ILE A 653 11.34 -29.22 -29.87
C ILE A 653 10.17 -28.25 -29.67
N LEU A 654 8.94 -28.69 -29.94
CA LEU A 654 7.75 -27.87 -29.76
C LEU A 654 7.48 -27.56 -28.29
N SER A 655 7.86 -28.41 -27.33
CA SER A 655 7.79 -28.09 -25.89
C SER A 655 8.52 -26.80 -25.55
N ILE A 656 9.70 -26.56 -26.13
CA ILE A 656 10.46 -25.33 -25.90
C ILE A 656 9.68 -24.12 -26.41
N LEU A 657 9.14 -24.21 -27.63
CA LEU A 657 8.32 -23.15 -28.23
C LEU A 657 7.08 -22.84 -27.40
N PHE A 658 6.35 -23.86 -26.95
CA PHE A 658 5.17 -23.68 -26.11
C PHE A 658 5.51 -23.12 -24.72
N GLY A 659 6.66 -23.47 -24.15
CA GLY A 659 7.16 -22.85 -22.93
C GLY A 659 7.37 -21.34 -23.09
N ILE A 660 8.02 -20.92 -24.18
CA ILE A 660 8.20 -19.50 -24.50
C ILE A 660 6.85 -18.80 -24.69
N LEU A 661 5.92 -19.40 -25.44
CA LEU A 661 4.58 -18.83 -25.65
C LEU A 661 3.77 -18.73 -24.34
N ALA A 662 3.91 -19.71 -23.45
CA ALA A 662 3.26 -19.72 -22.14
C ALA A 662 3.77 -18.59 -21.25
N ASP A 663 5.07 -18.34 -21.23
CA ASP A 663 5.67 -17.34 -20.34
C ASP A 663 5.60 -15.90 -20.91
N LEU A 664 5.52 -15.72 -22.23
CA LEU A 664 5.49 -14.39 -22.88
C LEU A 664 4.09 -13.85 -23.23
N TYR A 665 3.17 -14.70 -23.69
CA TYR A 665 1.95 -14.23 -24.36
C TYR A 665 0.67 -14.85 -23.82
N LEU A 666 0.60 -16.17 -23.71
CA LEU A 666 -0.66 -16.89 -23.48
C LEU A 666 -0.95 -17.15 -22.00
N GLY A 667 0.08 -17.32 -21.18
CA GLY A 667 -0.04 -17.83 -19.82
C GLY A 667 -0.13 -19.36 -19.79
N ARG A 668 0.50 -19.98 -18.78
CA ARG A 668 0.68 -21.44 -18.65
C ARG A 668 -0.61 -22.25 -18.77
N PHE A 669 -1.69 -21.82 -18.12
CA PHE A 669 -2.96 -22.57 -18.19
C PHE A 669 -3.66 -22.48 -19.56
N LYS A 670 -3.57 -21.35 -20.27
CA LYS A 670 -4.15 -21.24 -21.61
C LYS A 670 -3.36 -22.07 -22.61
N THR A 671 -2.03 -22.05 -22.51
CA THR A 671 -1.16 -22.94 -23.29
C THR A 671 -1.51 -24.40 -23.04
N LEU A 672 -1.68 -24.80 -21.78
CA LEU A 672 -2.12 -26.14 -21.42
C LEU A 672 -3.42 -26.55 -22.14
N LEU A 673 -4.46 -25.73 -22.09
CA LEU A 673 -5.74 -26.05 -22.73
C LEU A 673 -5.62 -26.13 -24.26
N ILE A 674 -4.93 -25.16 -24.88
CA ILE A 674 -4.72 -25.16 -26.33
C ILE A 674 -3.97 -26.44 -26.74
N SER A 675 -2.87 -26.75 -26.08
CA SER A 675 -2.06 -27.93 -26.39
C SER A 675 -2.82 -29.23 -26.17
N ALA A 676 -3.55 -29.38 -25.06
CA ALA A 676 -4.38 -30.56 -24.83
C ALA A 676 -5.49 -30.73 -25.89
N THR A 677 -6.08 -29.63 -26.39
CA THR A 677 -7.07 -29.71 -27.48
C THR A 677 -6.44 -30.09 -28.82
N LEU A 678 -5.23 -29.62 -29.11
CA LEU A 678 -4.48 -30.05 -30.31
C LEU A 678 -4.18 -31.53 -30.23
N GLU A 679 -3.73 -32.02 -29.08
CA GLU A 679 -3.44 -33.44 -28.88
C GLU A 679 -4.69 -34.31 -29.03
N PHE A 680 -5.81 -33.90 -28.42
CA PHE A 680 -7.09 -34.58 -28.56
C PHE A 680 -7.53 -34.67 -30.03
N LEU A 681 -7.39 -33.57 -30.78
CA LEU A 681 -7.70 -33.55 -32.20
C LEU A 681 -6.75 -34.46 -33.00
N GLY A 682 -5.45 -34.46 -32.68
CA GLY A 682 -4.46 -35.32 -33.31
C GLY A 682 -4.78 -36.81 -33.13
N LEU A 683 -5.07 -37.22 -31.89
CA LEU A 683 -5.49 -38.58 -31.57
C LEU A 683 -6.83 -38.94 -32.22
N GLY A 684 -7.78 -38.00 -32.27
CA GLY A 684 -9.05 -38.18 -32.97
C GLY A 684 -8.86 -38.43 -34.47
N LEU A 685 -7.98 -37.67 -35.13
CA LEU A 685 -7.65 -37.89 -36.55
C LEU A 685 -7.00 -39.25 -36.77
N LEU A 686 -6.06 -39.65 -35.90
CA LEU A 686 -5.44 -40.98 -35.98
C LEU A 686 -6.44 -42.12 -35.76
N ALA A 687 -7.38 -41.96 -34.84
CA ALA A 687 -8.47 -42.91 -34.61
C ALA A 687 -9.38 -43.05 -35.85
N VAL A 688 -9.77 -41.92 -36.45
CA VAL A 688 -10.56 -41.88 -37.70
C VAL A 688 -9.81 -42.59 -38.82
N GLN A 689 -8.51 -42.34 -38.99
CA GLN A 689 -7.70 -42.99 -40.01
C GLN A 689 -7.58 -44.51 -39.80
N ALA A 690 -7.42 -44.95 -38.55
CA ALA A 690 -7.35 -46.37 -38.23
C ALA A 690 -8.69 -47.09 -38.48
N HIS A 691 -9.81 -46.39 -38.26
CA HIS A 691 -11.16 -46.93 -38.38
C HIS A 691 -11.62 -47.10 -39.83
N TYR A 692 -11.48 -46.04 -40.67
CA TYR A 692 -12.01 -46.06 -42.02
C TYR A 692 -11.08 -46.77 -43.02
N PRO A 693 -11.53 -47.84 -43.70
CA PRO A 693 -10.73 -48.54 -44.70
C PRO A 693 -10.28 -47.69 -45.88
N SER A 694 -11.03 -46.63 -46.21
CA SER A 694 -10.71 -45.70 -47.31
C SER A 694 -9.51 -44.80 -47.04
N LEU A 695 -9.05 -44.70 -45.79
CA LEU A 695 -7.93 -43.85 -45.36
C LEU A 695 -6.68 -44.66 -45.01
N LYS A 696 -6.69 -45.97 -45.29
CA LYS A 696 -5.55 -46.87 -45.08
C LYS A 696 -5.31 -47.75 -46.31
N PRO A 697 -4.07 -48.20 -46.53
CA PRO A 697 -3.78 -49.15 -47.61
C PRO A 697 -4.60 -50.44 -47.49
N SER A 698 -4.81 -51.13 -48.61
CA SER A 698 -5.49 -52.42 -48.66
C SER A 698 -4.82 -53.44 -47.73
N ALA A 699 -5.62 -54.22 -46.98
CA ALA A 699 -5.11 -55.17 -45.99
C ALA A 699 -4.01 -56.09 -46.57
N CYS A 700 -2.82 -56.00 -45.99
CA CYS A 700 -1.63 -56.76 -46.36
C CYS A 700 -0.79 -57.00 -45.09
N ASN A 701 -0.07 -58.12 -45.01
CA ASN A 701 0.73 -58.42 -43.82
C ASN A 701 2.11 -57.74 -43.91
N GLY A 702 2.24 -56.53 -43.35
CA GLY A 702 3.49 -55.75 -43.35
C GLY A 702 4.66 -56.40 -42.59
N PHE A 703 4.42 -57.46 -41.82
CA PHE A 703 5.46 -58.23 -41.12
C PHE A 703 6.02 -59.40 -41.94
N ASP A 704 5.42 -59.71 -43.09
CA ASP A 704 5.91 -60.74 -44.02
C ASP A 704 6.84 -60.10 -45.06
N PRO A 705 8.15 -60.41 -45.06
CA PRO A 705 9.09 -59.85 -46.03
C PRO A 705 8.85 -60.30 -47.47
N THR A 706 7.97 -61.28 -47.71
CA THR A 706 7.60 -61.75 -49.06
C THR A 706 6.36 -61.06 -49.63
N ALA A 707 5.59 -60.34 -48.81
CA ALA A 707 4.39 -59.62 -49.23
C ALA A 707 4.73 -58.22 -49.76
N GLN A 708 4.41 -57.94 -51.03
CA GLN A 708 4.54 -56.58 -51.59
C GLN A 708 3.35 -55.71 -51.18
N CYS A 709 3.40 -55.16 -49.98
CA CYS A 709 2.38 -54.25 -49.48
C CYS A 709 2.57 -52.83 -50.01
N GLN A 710 1.49 -52.18 -50.45
CA GLN A 710 1.53 -50.78 -50.87
C GLN A 710 1.57 -49.87 -49.63
N LYS A 711 2.64 -49.06 -49.54
CA LYS A 711 2.78 -48.00 -48.53
C LYS A 711 1.71 -46.93 -48.71
N VAL A 712 1.22 -46.36 -47.61
CA VAL A 712 0.29 -45.22 -47.67
C VAL A 712 0.92 -44.05 -48.44
N ASN A 713 0.20 -43.50 -49.41
CA ASN A 713 0.70 -42.49 -50.35
C ASN A 713 -0.36 -41.40 -50.59
N GLY A 714 0.08 -40.24 -51.09
CA GLY A 714 -0.83 -39.15 -51.47
C GLY A 714 -1.54 -38.50 -50.27
N GLY A 715 -2.85 -38.30 -50.40
CA GLY A 715 -3.68 -37.61 -49.40
C GLY A 715 -3.77 -38.32 -48.05
N ASP A 716 -3.78 -39.65 -48.05
CA ASP A 716 -3.90 -40.46 -46.83
C ASP A 716 -2.62 -40.37 -45.97
N ALA A 717 -1.45 -40.30 -46.62
CA ALA A 717 -0.18 -40.07 -45.92
C ALA A 717 -0.13 -38.67 -45.31
N ALA A 718 -0.67 -37.66 -46.01
CA ALA A 718 -0.78 -36.32 -45.46
C ALA A 718 -1.70 -36.29 -44.23
N PHE A 719 -2.83 -37.01 -44.27
CA PHE A 719 -3.75 -37.14 -43.13
C PHE A 719 -3.06 -37.75 -41.91
N LEU A 720 -2.25 -38.80 -42.11
CA LEU A 720 -1.45 -39.45 -41.06
C LEU A 720 -0.50 -38.46 -40.39
N TYR A 721 0.30 -37.74 -41.18
CA TYR A 721 1.29 -36.80 -40.64
C TYR A 721 0.64 -35.58 -39.98
N ILE A 722 -0.50 -35.11 -40.47
CA ILE A 722 -1.27 -34.05 -39.82
C ILE A 722 -1.71 -34.51 -38.43
N GLY A 723 -2.32 -35.70 -38.31
CA GLY A 723 -2.73 -36.25 -37.01
C GLY A 723 -1.54 -36.46 -36.06
N LEU A 724 -0.45 -37.02 -36.58
CA LEU A 724 0.76 -37.32 -35.83
C LEU A 724 1.47 -36.07 -35.29
N TYR A 725 1.64 -35.04 -36.12
CA TYR A 725 2.30 -33.80 -35.69
C TYR A 725 1.40 -32.90 -34.85
N LEU A 726 0.09 -32.98 -35.03
CA LEU A 726 -0.86 -32.31 -34.16
C LEU A 726 -0.84 -32.92 -32.75
N ALA A 727 -0.78 -34.26 -32.66
CA ALA A 727 -0.54 -34.97 -31.41
C ALA A 727 0.80 -34.56 -30.79
N ALA A 728 1.90 -34.57 -31.56
CA ALA A 728 3.22 -34.17 -31.07
C ALA A 728 3.25 -32.73 -30.51
N ALA A 729 2.62 -31.79 -31.22
CA ALA A 729 2.51 -30.40 -30.80
C ALA A 729 1.74 -30.27 -29.48
N GLY A 730 0.64 -31.00 -29.35
CA GLY A 730 -0.16 -30.99 -28.15
C GLY A 730 0.56 -31.62 -26.95
N THR A 731 1.18 -32.81 -27.12
CA THR A 731 2.00 -33.44 -26.08
C THR A 731 3.12 -32.50 -25.60
N GLY A 732 3.80 -31.84 -26.55
CA GLY A 732 4.89 -30.93 -26.23
C GLY A 732 4.45 -29.75 -25.38
N GLY A 733 3.34 -29.11 -25.73
CA GLY A 733 2.84 -27.97 -24.97
C GLY A 733 2.24 -28.33 -23.61
N VAL A 734 1.60 -29.50 -23.48
CA VAL A 734 1.14 -29.98 -22.16
C VAL A 734 2.34 -30.24 -21.24
N LYS A 735 3.39 -30.91 -21.74
CA LYS A 735 4.62 -31.17 -20.96
C LYS A 735 5.35 -29.89 -20.56
N ALA A 736 5.30 -28.85 -21.40
CA ALA A 736 5.91 -27.56 -21.09
C ALA A 736 5.16 -26.77 -20.00
N ALA A 737 3.82 -26.80 -20.01
CA ALA A 737 3.00 -25.90 -19.21
C ALA A 737 2.38 -26.54 -17.96
N LEU A 738 2.13 -27.85 -17.95
CA LEU A 738 1.37 -28.51 -16.87
C LEU A 738 2.13 -28.57 -15.53
N PRO A 739 3.42 -28.99 -15.49
CA PRO A 739 4.16 -29.05 -14.23
C PRO A 739 4.40 -27.66 -13.61
N SER A 740 4.73 -26.68 -14.45
CA SER A 740 4.94 -25.29 -14.02
C SER A 740 3.65 -24.64 -13.50
N HIS A 741 2.51 -24.92 -14.14
CA HIS A 741 1.21 -24.52 -13.60
C HIS A 741 0.88 -25.18 -12.26
N GLY A 742 1.31 -26.42 -12.04
CA GLY A 742 1.18 -27.09 -10.75
C GLY A 742 2.02 -26.44 -9.64
N ALA A 743 3.25 -26.07 -9.96
CA ALA A 743 4.11 -25.32 -9.04
C ALA A 743 3.52 -23.96 -8.67
N ASP A 744 2.86 -23.27 -9.62
CA ASP A 744 2.20 -21.98 -9.37
C ASP A 744 1.11 -22.03 -8.28
N GLN A 745 0.64 -23.21 -7.89
CA GLN A 745 -0.36 -23.35 -6.83
C GLN A 745 0.20 -23.10 -5.43
N PHE A 746 1.53 -23.02 -5.27
CA PHE A 746 2.20 -22.82 -3.98
C PHE A 746 2.97 -21.49 -3.95
N ASP A 747 3.12 -20.91 -2.76
CA ASP A 747 3.93 -19.72 -2.50
C ASP A 747 5.32 -20.12 -1.98
N GLU A 748 6.38 -19.68 -2.67
CA GLU A 748 7.77 -20.00 -2.34
C GLU A 748 8.25 -19.26 -1.09
N ASN A 749 7.67 -18.08 -0.81
CA ASN A 749 8.02 -17.27 0.35
C ASN A 749 7.41 -17.79 1.65
N ASP A 750 6.43 -18.71 1.57
CA ASP A 750 5.85 -19.37 2.74
C ASP A 750 6.55 -20.72 3.00
N PRO A 751 7.26 -20.88 4.13
CA PRO A 751 7.97 -22.12 4.46
C PRO A 751 7.05 -23.35 4.57
N LYS A 752 5.75 -23.18 4.82
CA LYS A 752 4.78 -24.28 4.81
C LYS A 752 4.36 -24.67 3.40
N GLU A 753 4.04 -23.70 2.54
CA GLU A 753 3.64 -23.98 1.16
C GLU A 753 4.82 -24.49 0.32
N SER A 754 6.04 -24.02 0.57
CA SER A 754 7.27 -24.52 -0.06
C SER A 754 7.50 -26.03 0.19
N LYS A 755 7.25 -26.52 1.42
CA LYS A 755 7.29 -27.96 1.72
C LYS A 755 6.20 -28.74 0.98
N HIS A 756 5.00 -28.17 0.87
CA HIS A 756 3.92 -28.79 0.10
C HIS A 756 4.22 -28.82 -1.41
N MET A 757 4.93 -27.82 -1.94
CA MET A 757 5.39 -27.81 -3.33
C MET A 757 6.35 -28.96 -3.61
N SER A 758 7.31 -29.23 -2.71
CA SER A 758 8.20 -30.40 -2.83
C SER A 758 7.40 -31.72 -2.82
N THR A 759 6.39 -31.81 -1.94
CA THR A 759 5.48 -32.97 -1.89
C THR A 759 4.69 -33.15 -3.19
N PHE A 760 4.24 -32.05 -3.80
CA PHE A 760 3.58 -32.06 -5.10
C PHE A 760 4.45 -32.68 -6.19
N PHE A 761 5.74 -32.33 -6.28
CA PHE A 761 6.65 -32.93 -7.27
C PHE A 761 6.87 -34.44 -7.04
N ASN A 762 6.92 -34.89 -5.79
CA ASN A 762 6.95 -36.33 -5.48
C ASN A 762 5.67 -37.03 -5.97
N CYS A 763 4.50 -36.42 -5.73
CA CYS A 763 3.23 -36.94 -6.23
C CYS A 763 3.13 -36.91 -7.76
N LEU A 764 3.74 -35.91 -8.42
CA LEU A 764 3.77 -35.80 -9.88
C LEU A 764 4.55 -36.98 -10.51
N LEU A 765 5.70 -37.35 -9.93
CA LEU A 765 6.47 -38.53 -10.35
C LEU A 765 5.72 -39.84 -10.10
N LEU A 766 4.98 -39.94 -8.99
CA LEU A 766 4.11 -41.07 -8.72
C LEU A 766 2.99 -41.17 -9.77
N ALA A 767 2.34 -40.04 -10.10
CA ALA A 767 1.31 -39.97 -11.13
C ALA A 767 1.83 -40.39 -12.50
N LEU A 768 3.05 -39.98 -12.88
CA LEU A 768 3.75 -40.44 -14.08
C LEU A 768 3.90 -41.96 -14.09
N SER A 769 4.38 -42.52 -12.98
CA SER A 769 4.69 -43.95 -12.87
C SER A 769 3.41 -44.80 -12.95
N VAL A 770 2.35 -44.39 -12.25
CA VAL A 770 1.05 -45.09 -12.25
C VAL A 770 0.37 -44.97 -13.61
N GLY A 771 0.29 -43.75 -14.17
CA GLY A 771 -0.29 -43.53 -15.50
C GLY A 771 0.47 -44.30 -16.59
N GLY A 772 1.80 -44.27 -16.53
CA GLY A 772 2.67 -44.99 -17.46
C GLY A 772 2.57 -46.50 -17.35
N ALA A 773 2.49 -47.06 -16.14
CA ALA A 773 2.31 -48.50 -15.96
C ALA A 773 1.01 -49.01 -16.60
N VAL A 774 -0.09 -48.27 -16.44
CA VAL A 774 -1.37 -48.62 -17.08
C VAL A 774 -1.31 -48.39 -18.59
N SER A 775 -0.68 -47.30 -19.06
CA SER A 775 -0.51 -47.03 -20.50
C SER A 775 0.26 -48.15 -21.19
N LEU A 776 1.45 -48.49 -20.69
CA LEU A 776 2.34 -49.48 -21.30
C LEU A 776 1.83 -50.93 -21.21
N THR A 777 0.81 -51.20 -20.40
CA THR A 777 0.22 -52.54 -20.26
C THR A 777 -1.15 -52.62 -20.91
N LEU A 778 -2.14 -51.89 -20.38
CA LEU A 778 -3.52 -51.97 -20.83
C LEU A 778 -3.71 -51.34 -22.21
N PHE A 779 -3.13 -50.17 -22.49
CA PHE A 779 -3.34 -49.51 -23.78
C PHE A 779 -2.59 -50.24 -24.90
N VAL A 780 -1.34 -50.64 -24.65
CA VAL A 780 -0.59 -51.51 -25.57
C VAL A 780 -1.37 -52.81 -25.86
N TRP A 781 -1.96 -53.43 -24.84
CA TRP A 781 -2.80 -54.61 -25.06
C TRP A 781 -4.02 -54.32 -25.93
N ILE A 782 -4.68 -53.17 -25.74
CA ILE A 782 -5.81 -52.73 -26.58
C ILE A 782 -5.34 -52.52 -28.03
N ASP A 783 -4.24 -51.82 -28.25
CA ASP A 783 -3.70 -51.57 -29.60
C ASP A 783 -3.46 -52.89 -30.35
N ASP A 784 -2.81 -53.83 -29.68
CA ASP A 784 -2.36 -55.09 -30.28
C ASP A 784 -3.50 -56.11 -30.47
N HIS A 785 -4.46 -56.17 -29.53
CA HIS A 785 -5.48 -57.22 -29.51
C HIS A 785 -6.90 -56.76 -29.91
N LYS A 786 -7.23 -55.48 -29.67
CA LYS A 786 -8.54 -54.90 -29.98
C LYS A 786 -8.52 -53.99 -31.21
N GLY A 787 -7.34 -53.50 -31.59
CA GLY A 787 -7.13 -52.70 -32.77
C GLY A 787 -6.81 -51.23 -32.45
N TRP A 788 -6.11 -50.61 -33.38
CA TRP A 788 -5.58 -49.25 -33.24
C TRP A 788 -6.65 -48.15 -33.26
N ASP A 789 -7.80 -48.38 -33.88
CA ASP A 789 -8.92 -47.43 -33.85
C ASP A 789 -9.48 -47.26 -32.43
N LEU A 790 -9.66 -48.38 -31.72
CA LEU A 790 -10.00 -48.36 -30.30
C LEU A 790 -8.85 -47.84 -29.43
N GLY A 791 -7.61 -48.18 -29.74
CA GLY A 791 -6.42 -47.69 -29.03
C GLY A 791 -6.31 -46.16 -29.01
N PHE A 792 -6.31 -45.53 -30.19
CA PHE A 792 -6.33 -44.08 -30.32
C PHE A 792 -7.60 -43.45 -29.73
N GLY A 793 -8.76 -44.12 -29.88
CA GLY A 793 -10.03 -43.66 -29.33
C GLY A 793 -10.02 -43.58 -27.79
N VAL A 794 -9.55 -44.63 -27.11
CA VAL A 794 -9.45 -44.65 -25.64
C VAL A 794 -8.43 -43.61 -25.15
N SER A 795 -7.36 -43.38 -25.91
CA SER A 795 -6.37 -42.33 -25.66
C SER A 795 -6.95 -40.93 -25.75
N ALA A 796 -7.75 -40.67 -26.80
CA ALA A 796 -8.49 -39.41 -26.94
C ALA A 796 -9.49 -39.21 -25.79
N ILE A 797 -10.19 -40.27 -25.35
CA ILE A 797 -11.11 -40.20 -24.20
C ILE A 797 -10.36 -39.89 -22.91
N ALA A 798 -9.24 -40.55 -22.63
CA ALA A 798 -8.43 -40.32 -21.44
C ALA A 798 -7.98 -38.85 -21.36
N LEU A 799 -7.52 -38.30 -22.48
CA LEU A 799 -7.12 -36.90 -22.58
C LEU A 799 -8.30 -35.94 -22.44
N PHE A 800 -9.45 -36.25 -23.05
CA PHE A 800 -10.67 -35.45 -22.90
C PHE A 800 -11.11 -35.37 -21.43
N VAL A 801 -11.05 -36.48 -20.71
CA VAL A 801 -11.30 -36.52 -19.26
C VAL A 801 -10.28 -35.63 -18.51
N GLY A 802 -9.00 -35.69 -18.87
CA GLY A 802 -7.96 -34.80 -18.36
C GLY A 802 -8.29 -33.31 -18.55
N ILE A 803 -8.76 -32.92 -19.74
CA ILE A 803 -9.18 -31.53 -20.04
C ILE A 803 -10.34 -31.10 -19.14
N ILE A 804 -11.36 -31.94 -18.96
CA ILE A 804 -12.50 -31.63 -18.08
C ILE A 804 -12.05 -31.44 -16.63
N ILE A 805 -11.14 -32.28 -16.14
CA ILE A 805 -10.57 -32.18 -14.79
C ILE A 805 -9.76 -30.89 -14.64
N ALA A 806 -8.96 -30.53 -15.64
CA ALA A 806 -8.22 -29.27 -15.66
C ALA A 806 -9.16 -28.06 -15.58
N ILE A 807 -10.25 -28.05 -16.37
CA ILE A 807 -11.24 -26.97 -16.37
C ILE A 807 -12.00 -26.90 -15.04
N ALA A 808 -12.34 -28.04 -14.43
CA ALA A 808 -13.02 -28.10 -13.13
C ALA A 808 -12.21 -27.44 -12.00
N GLY A 809 -10.88 -27.40 -12.13
CA GLY A 809 -9.98 -26.72 -11.19
C GLY A 809 -9.97 -25.19 -11.28
N LEU A 810 -10.53 -24.58 -12.33
CA LEU A 810 -10.50 -23.12 -12.58
C LEU A 810 -10.85 -22.24 -11.36
N PRO A 811 -11.90 -22.53 -10.56
CA PRO A 811 -12.25 -21.71 -9.40
C PRO A 811 -11.19 -21.71 -8.30
N PHE A 812 -10.30 -22.71 -8.29
CA PHE A 812 -9.32 -22.95 -7.24
C PHE A 812 -7.90 -22.56 -7.65
N TYR A 813 -7.59 -22.40 -8.93
CA TYR A 813 -6.23 -22.12 -9.37
C TYR A 813 -5.73 -20.71 -9.05
N ARG A 814 -4.42 -20.64 -8.80
CA ARG A 814 -3.61 -19.41 -8.89
C ARG A 814 -2.97 -19.36 -10.28
N PHE A 815 -3.05 -18.21 -10.94
CA PHE A 815 -2.43 -17.96 -12.25
C PHE A 815 -1.28 -16.99 -12.07
N HIS A 816 -0.10 -17.36 -12.59
CA HIS A 816 1.03 -16.46 -12.66
C HIS A 816 0.76 -15.36 -13.69
N VAL A 817 1.08 -14.11 -13.34
CA VAL A 817 0.94 -12.97 -14.27
C VAL A 817 2.10 -13.01 -15.26
N VAL A 818 1.77 -12.96 -16.56
CA VAL A 818 2.73 -12.89 -17.66
C VAL A 818 3.50 -11.58 -17.54
N ARG A 819 4.82 -11.64 -17.26
CA ARG A 819 5.68 -10.46 -17.10
C ARG A 819 6.28 -9.93 -18.41
N GLY A 820 6.02 -10.60 -19.54
CA GLY A 820 6.46 -10.16 -20.87
C GLY A 820 7.95 -10.38 -21.17
N THR A 821 8.71 -10.95 -20.23
CA THR A 821 10.11 -11.36 -20.43
C THR A 821 10.25 -12.87 -20.24
N SER A 822 11.11 -13.50 -21.02
CA SER A 822 11.45 -14.92 -20.91
C SER A 822 12.95 -15.06 -20.86
N VAL A 823 13.44 -15.89 -19.94
CA VAL A 823 14.87 -16.18 -19.76
C VAL A 823 15.52 -16.66 -21.07
N ILE A 824 14.81 -17.41 -21.91
CA ILE A 824 15.35 -17.86 -23.20
C ILE A 824 15.52 -16.69 -24.17
N VAL A 825 14.57 -15.74 -24.19
CA VAL A 825 14.70 -14.53 -25.01
C VAL A 825 15.84 -13.66 -24.51
N GLU A 826 16.01 -13.52 -23.20
CA GLU A 826 17.14 -12.81 -22.60
C GLU A 826 18.47 -13.47 -22.95
N ILE A 827 18.56 -14.81 -22.89
CA ILE A 827 19.75 -15.57 -23.32
C ILE A 827 20.03 -15.33 -24.81
N ILE A 828 19.02 -15.40 -25.67
CA ILE A 828 19.18 -15.14 -27.12
C ILE A 828 19.62 -13.70 -27.36
N GLN A 829 19.04 -12.72 -26.66
CA GLN A 829 19.45 -11.32 -26.73
C GLN A 829 20.91 -11.14 -26.31
N VAL A 830 21.36 -11.85 -25.27
CA VAL A 830 22.76 -11.85 -24.85
C VAL A 830 23.66 -12.41 -25.95
N TYR A 831 23.31 -13.55 -26.57
CA TYR A 831 24.09 -14.10 -27.68
C TYR A 831 24.12 -13.19 -28.91
N VAL A 832 22.97 -12.61 -29.29
CA VAL A 832 22.88 -11.66 -30.41
C VAL A 832 23.71 -10.41 -30.13
N ALA A 833 23.63 -9.87 -28.91
CA ALA A 833 24.42 -8.72 -28.49
C ALA A 833 25.92 -9.05 -28.48
N ALA A 834 26.33 -10.19 -27.93
CA ALA A 834 27.72 -10.64 -27.91
C ALA A 834 28.28 -10.81 -29.34
N ILE A 835 27.53 -11.42 -30.26
CA ILE A 835 27.95 -11.58 -31.66
C ILE A 835 28.04 -10.21 -32.36
N ARG A 836 27.11 -9.29 -32.09
CA ARG A 836 27.12 -7.93 -32.63
C ARG A 836 28.33 -7.13 -32.13
N ASN A 837 28.69 -7.32 -30.87
CA ASN A 837 29.69 -6.53 -30.16
C ASN A 837 31.09 -7.18 -30.13
N ARG A 838 31.27 -8.35 -30.76
CA ARG A 838 32.52 -9.16 -30.76
C ARG A 838 33.81 -8.47 -31.18
N ASN A 839 33.72 -7.26 -31.75
CA ASN A 839 34.86 -6.48 -32.23
C ASN A 839 35.24 -5.32 -31.28
N LEU A 840 34.53 -5.16 -30.16
CA LEU A 840 34.76 -4.10 -29.18
C LEU A 840 35.80 -4.54 -28.15
N LYS A 841 36.54 -3.58 -27.60
CA LYS A 841 37.57 -3.85 -26.58
C LYS A 841 36.91 -3.89 -25.21
N LEU A 842 37.11 -4.98 -24.46
CA LEU A 842 36.61 -5.07 -23.08
C LEU A 842 37.30 -4.04 -22.17
N PRO A 843 36.58 -3.46 -21.18
CA PRO A 843 37.15 -2.65 -20.12
C PRO A 843 38.12 -3.45 -19.24
N GLU A 844 39.15 -2.79 -18.67
CA GLU A 844 40.13 -3.44 -17.78
C GLU A 844 39.57 -3.75 -16.37
N ASN A 845 38.43 -3.18 -15.99
CA ASN A 845 37.86 -3.31 -14.64
C ASN A 845 36.57 -4.17 -14.65
N PRO A 846 36.54 -5.35 -13.98
CA PRO A 846 35.38 -6.25 -13.99
C PRO A 846 34.11 -5.69 -13.34
N LEU A 847 34.23 -4.61 -12.56
CA LEU A 847 33.11 -3.94 -11.90
C LEU A 847 32.29 -3.06 -12.84
N GLU A 848 32.85 -2.68 -14.00
CA GLU A 848 32.16 -1.85 -15.00
C GLU A 848 31.23 -2.68 -15.91
N LEU A 849 31.22 -4.02 -15.76
CA LEU A 849 30.34 -4.91 -16.52
C LEU A 849 28.92 -5.05 -15.95
N TYR A 850 28.66 -4.56 -14.74
CA TYR A 850 27.34 -4.63 -14.11
C TYR A 850 26.52 -3.37 -14.44
N GLU A 851 25.40 -3.56 -15.13
CA GLU A 851 24.58 -2.49 -15.72
C GLU A 851 23.54 -1.91 -14.74
N ILE A 852 23.85 -1.80 -13.44
CA ILE A 852 22.89 -1.29 -12.44
C ILE A 852 23.51 -0.15 -11.63
N ASP A 853 23.11 1.09 -11.95
CA ASP A 853 23.27 2.22 -11.04
C ASP A 853 22.53 1.91 -9.72
N MET A 854 23.23 2.08 -8.61
CA MET A 854 22.78 1.64 -7.29
C MET A 854 21.58 2.45 -6.75
N ASP A 855 20.36 2.06 -7.12
CA ASP A 855 19.14 2.44 -6.42
C ASP A 855 18.88 1.54 -5.20
N LYS A 856 18.25 2.14 -4.17
CA LYS A 856 18.06 1.58 -2.82
C LYS A 856 17.31 0.24 -2.73
N GLU A 857 16.65 -0.23 -3.80
CA GLU A 857 16.01 -1.56 -3.84
C GLU A 857 17.00 -2.69 -4.20
N ALA A 858 18.12 -2.40 -4.87
CA ALA A 858 19.13 -3.41 -5.20
C ALA A 858 20.03 -3.80 -4.01
N ALA A 859 19.97 -3.06 -2.90
CA ALA A 859 20.78 -3.35 -1.72
C ALA A 859 20.37 -4.65 -0.99
N GLU A 860 19.12 -5.11 -1.17
CA GLU A 860 18.64 -6.40 -0.66
C GLU A 860 19.01 -7.59 -1.58
N MET A 861 19.48 -7.35 -2.81
CA MET A 861 19.81 -8.37 -3.82
C MET A 861 21.30 -8.75 -3.88
N LYS A 862 22.10 -8.35 -2.88
CA LYS A 862 23.55 -8.61 -2.86
C LYS A 862 23.92 -10.09 -2.81
N ASP A 863 23.02 -10.96 -2.37
CA ASP A 863 23.29 -12.40 -2.25
C ASP A 863 23.06 -13.19 -3.56
N GLU A 864 22.52 -12.57 -4.63
CA GLU A 864 22.27 -13.23 -5.92
C GLU A 864 23.25 -12.87 -7.05
N LEU A 865 24.20 -11.93 -6.84
CA LEU A 865 25.22 -11.63 -7.85
C LEU A 865 26.29 -12.73 -7.90
N LEU A 866 26.34 -13.46 -9.01
CA LEU A 866 27.38 -14.45 -9.26
C LEU A 866 28.72 -13.74 -9.56
N PRO A 867 29.83 -14.14 -8.91
CA PRO A 867 31.15 -13.56 -9.16
C PRO A 867 31.62 -13.85 -10.59
N HIS A 868 32.28 -12.86 -11.19
CA HIS A 868 32.86 -12.94 -12.54
C HIS A 868 33.78 -14.16 -12.69
N ARG A 869 33.67 -14.88 -13.81
CA ARG A 869 34.50 -16.04 -14.14
C ARG A 869 35.03 -15.91 -15.57
N ASP A 870 36.34 -16.03 -15.72
CA ASP A 870 37.07 -15.93 -17.01
C ASP A 870 36.62 -16.93 -18.09
N VAL A 871 35.84 -17.96 -17.73
CA VAL A 871 35.36 -19.01 -18.64
C VAL A 871 34.30 -18.49 -19.62
N TYR A 872 33.61 -17.38 -19.30
CA TYR A 872 32.54 -16.81 -20.12
C TYR A 872 32.92 -15.47 -20.78
N ARG A 873 34.21 -15.23 -21.04
CA ARG A 873 34.74 -13.98 -21.65
C ARG A 873 34.04 -13.53 -22.93
N PHE A 874 33.48 -14.47 -23.69
CA PHE A 874 32.71 -14.18 -24.91
C PHE A 874 31.34 -13.52 -24.63
N ALA A 875 30.72 -13.79 -23.48
CA ALA A 875 29.45 -13.18 -23.08
C ALA A 875 29.64 -11.78 -22.46
N ASP A 876 30.85 -11.49 -21.97
CA ASP A 876 31.25 -10.21 -21.38
C ASP A 876 31.34 -9.07 -22.41
N ASP A 877 31.49 -9.40 -23.70
CA ASP A 877 31.41 -8.44 -24.83
C ASP A 877 30.06 -7.71 -24.90
N LYS A 878 29.02 -8.20 -24.20
CA LYS A 878 27.74 -7.50 -24.05
C LYS A 878 27.89 -6.18 -23.28
N ALA A 879 28.73 -6.13 -22.25
CA ALA A 879 28.84 -4.98 -21.36
C ALA A 879 29.83 -3.91 -21.84
N ALA A 880 30.60 -4.20 -22.89
CA ALA A 880 31.55 -3.25 -23.48
C ALA A 880 30.89 -2.09 -24.25
N ASP A 881 29.55 -2.03 -24.35
CA ASP A 881 28.88 -1.04 -25.20
C ASP A 881 27.52 -0.48 -24.76
N THR A 882 27.37 -0.11 -23.49
CA THR A 882 26.38 0.92 -23.12
C THR A 882 26.99 2.33 -23.17
N LYS A 883 28.31 2.45 -23.39
CA LYS A 883 29.03 3.74 -23.47
C LYS A 883 29.55 4.16 -24.85
N SER A 884 29.80 3.25 -25.81
CA SER A 884 30.46 3.63 -27.08
C SER A 884 29.54 3.77 -28.29
N THR A 885 28.32 3.20 -28.28
CA THR A 885 27.30 3.43 -29.33
C THR A 885 26.70 4.85 -29.22
N ILE A 886 26.86 5.57 -28.11
CA ILE A 886 26.40 6.97 -27.95
C ILE A 886 27.39 7.99 -28.56
N GLU A 887 28.63 7.60 -28.88
CA GLU A 887 29.65 8.53 -29.41
C GLU A 887 30.01 8.32 -30.90
N GLY A 888 29.34 7.40 -31.60
CA GLY A 888 29.88 6.84 -32.85
C GLY A 888 28.96 6.79 -34.07
N VAL A 889 27.88 7.56 -34.15
CA VAL A 889 27.17 7.81 -35.43
C VAL A 889 26.75 9.28 -35.47
N ASN A 890 27.49 10.05 -36.26
CA ASN A 890 27.22 11.47 -36.58
C ASN A 890 25.86 11.68 -37.24
#